data_AF-A0A936W4Y4-F1
#
_entry.id   AF-A0A936W4Y4-F1
#
_cell.length_a   1.000
_cell.length_b   1.000
_cell.length_c   1.000
_cell.angle_alpha   90.00
_cell.angle_beta   90.00
_cell.angle_gamma   90.00
#
_symmetry.space_group_name_H-M   'P 1'
#
loop_
_entity.id
_entity.type
_entity.pdbx_description
1 polymer ?
#
loop_
_entity_poly.entity_id
_entity_poly.type
_entity_poly.pdbx_seq_one_letter_code
_entity_poly.pdbx_strand_id
1 'polypeptide(L)'
;MKDDTALYSSESFTLYKDSVVQGSNIATILSPTHIKSNYRSPASSTFSRLIKFKISINEKDNEMPPGSDHWVLIGDERESPIVKFGEAPQPLPDMPSTYLPVNYEYTFKVDMSSVLQQFEEKGYFEAYDGSRVAKNDFKGFYVAGASLPLSWDFVGLDEKGLKLQPTNEAGIYTLTVKFNPYNEVGIQDKEWQLSADISNRAKYTSAQPIVDALFNLSVEEATKNIEADSTFRTGAKWGGVWTRDISYSIILAFAYHEPEVAKISLRKKVNRGRIVQDTGSGGAWPVSSDRVVWAIAAWEIYKVTGEQAWLDEIYPIIKNSLEDDYRTLHDPETGLYAGESSFLDWREQTYPKWMSNMDIAVSQNLGTNVLHYRANRILAEMAALKGESGDAYTKRADDIKAGINQHLWMEDKGYYAQYRYGRPHLTVSPRFEALGEALAVLFDVPDADRAASIISRSPVTEYGVTCIYPQIPGIPPYHNNAIWPFVQSYWNLAAAKTGNEQVLLHGLASIYRAGAFFLTNYENMVAQTGDFLGTEINSDRMLWSMAGNLAMVYRVFMGMSFETDGLHFHPVVPEAYGGTRSLTNFKYRQATLDITIKGHGNVVQKITMDGSELKDGIVPANLTGNHTIEIELNASIKTMQENGINNVVNHFTLAGPRVEKDSMLLKWEAIDQAKAYHIYRNGKFLEHTTNATYIVPAGPYAEYKISAVDEMEYESFTSEPVAFAPSETIIEFENIVPASRLPYTNHSGLGFVEISKATNRSIECKINIEEAGDYFIDARYSNGSGPWNTDNKCAVRSLAVNFMYAGVLIFPQRGQDEWSDWGFSNSRRVKLNAGDNLIRITFEDWNHNMNGEVNTAMLDYLRVIRIE
;
A
#
# COMPACT_ATOMS: atom_id res chain seq x y z
N MET A 1 -17.55 -37.03 19.00
CA MET A 1 -16.57 -36.71 20.07
C MET A 1 -15.78 -35.53 19.55
N LYS A 2 -15.69 -34.42 20.30
CA LYS A 2 -14.80 -33.31 19.92
C LYS A 2 -13.37 -33.85 19.88
N ASP A 3 -12.65 -33.59 18.80
CA ASP A 3 -11.22 -33.91 18.72
C ASP A 3 -10.47 -32.78 19.43
N ASP A 4 -9.95 -33.07 20.63
CA ASP A 4 -9.29 -32.08 21.49
C ASP A 4 -7.87 -31.73 21.00
N THR A 5 -7.43 -32.25 19.84
CA THR A 5 -6.11 -31.94 19.27
C THR A 5 -6.12 -30.57 18.60
N ALA A 6 -5.40 -29.60 19.18
CA ALA A 6 -5.23 -28.27 18.60
C ALA A 6 -4.39 -28.30 17.32
N LEU A 7 -4.82 -27.55 16.31
CA LEU A 7 -4.04 -27.23 15.10
C LEU A 7 -3.03 -26.11 15.39
N TYR A 8 -3.41 -25.17 16.25
CA TYR A 8 -2.60 -24.04 16.71
C TYR A 8 -3.13 -23.54 18.05
N SER A 9 -2.25 -23.08 18.93
CA SER A 9 -2.61 -22.47 20.21
C SER A 9 -1.67 -21.31 20.51
N SER A 10 -2.24 -20.20 21.00
CA SER A 10 -1.54 -19.05 21.55
C SER A 10 -2.19 -18.59 22.84
N GLU A 11 -1.70 -17.50 23.44
CA GLU A 11 -2.33 -16.92 24.63
C GLU A 11 -3.73 -16.37 24.35
N SER A 12 -4.01 -15.93 23.12
CA SER A 12 -5.29 -15.29 22.77
C SER A 12 -6.35 -16.26 22.25
N PHE A 13 -5.97 -17.31 21.51
CA PHE A 13 -6.93 -18.24 20.93
C PHE A 13 -6.36 -19.63 20.70
N THR A 14 -7.26 -20.60 20.50
CA THR A 14 -6.89 -21.96 20.07
C THR A 14 -7.76 -22.37 18.89
N LEU A 15 -7.10 -22.88 17.85
CA LEU A 15 -7.70 -23.44 16.65
C LEU A 15 -7.68 -24.96 16.74
N TYR A 16 -8.84 -25.58 16.61
CA TYR A 16 -9.04 -27.03 16.52
C TYR A 16 -9.46 -27.41 15.10
N LYS A 17 -9.55 -28.71 14.82
CA LYS A 17 -9.98 -29.22 13.51
C LYS A 17 -11.41 -28.82 13.13
N ASP A 18 -12.28 -28.63 14.12
CA ASP A 18 -13.72 -28.38 13.95
C ASP A 18 -14.20 -27.10 14.67
N SER A 19 -13.30 -26.31 15.27
CA SER A 19 -13.70 -25.16 16.07
C SER A 19 -12.57 -24.16 16.32
N VAL A 20 -12.94 -22.94 16.70
CA VAL A 20 -12.02 -21.89 17.16
C VAL A 20 -12.54 -21.36 18.48
N VAL A 21 -11.66 -21.18 19.47
CA VAL A 21 -11.99 -20.66 20.80
C VAL A 21 -11.12 -19.45 21.13
N GLN A 22 -11.75 -18.33 21.49
CA GLN A 22 -11.11 -17.09 21.95
C GLN A 22 -11.92 -16.51 23.12
N GLY A 23 -11.48 -16.74 24.35
CA GLY A 23 -12.25 -16.39 25.55
C GLY A 23 -13.63 -17.05 25.54
N SER A 24 -14.70 -16.25 25.60
CA SER A 24 -16.09 -16.73 25.48
C SER A 24 -16.59 -16.90 24.04
N ASN A 25 -15.81 -16.45 23.05
CA ASN A 25 -16.15 -16.59 21.64
C ASN A 25 -15.74 -17.99 21.13
N ILE A 26 -16.66 -18.65 20.45
CA ILE A 26 -16.56 -19.98 19.87
C ILE A 26 -17.15 -19.95 18.47
N ALA A 27 -16.37 -20.40 17.49
CA ALA A 27 -16.86 -20.83 16.19
C ALA A 27 -16.82 -22.35 16.11
N THR A 28 -17.85 -22.99 15.58
CA THR A 28 -17.96 -24.45 15.44
C THR A 28 -18.38 -24.80 14.03
N ILE A 29 -17.69 -25.77 13.45
CA ILE A 29 -17.98 -26.34 12.15
C ILE A 29 -18.98 -27.48 12.34
N LEU A 30 -20.21 -27.30 11.85
CA LEU A 30 -21.28 -28.30 11.97
C LEU A 30 -21.26 -29.28 10.80
N SER A 31 -20.89 -28.79 9.62
CA SER A 31 -20.64 -29.58 8.41
C SER A 31 -19.71 -28.79 7.46
N PRO A 32 -19.22 -29.40 6.37
CA PRO A 32 -18.49 -28.66 5.33
C PRO A 32 -19.28 -27.51 4.69
N THR A 33 -20.56 -27.36 4.97
CA THR A 33 -21.45 -26.34 4.39
C THR A 33 -22.18 -25.53 5.46
N HIS A 34 -21.77 -25.63 6.73
CA HIS A 34 -22.44 -24.95 7.84
C HIS A 34 -21.46 -24.64 8.98
N ILE A 35 -21.29 -23.35 9.28
CA ILE A 35 -20.48 -22.85 10.38
C ILE A 35 -21.38 -22.01 11.30
N LYS A 36 -21.21 -22.17 12.61
CA LYS A 36 -21.86 -21.34 13.62
C LYS A 36 -20.81 -20.56 14.41
N SER A 37 -21.06 -19.28 14.65
CA SER A 37 -20.17 -18.40 15.42
C SER A 37 -20.98 -17.54 16.39
N ASN A 38 -20.59 -17.55 17.66
CA ASN A 38 -21.12 -16.61 18.65
C ASN A 38 -20.24 -15.36 18.80
N TYR A 39 -19.28 -15.13 17.89
CA TYR A 39 -18.30 -14.06 18.01
C TYR A 39 -18.98 -12.70 18.24
N ARG A 40 -18.51 -11.99 19.26
CA ARG A 40 -18.90 -10.61 19.57
C ARG A 40 -17.65 -9.73 19.50
N SER A 41 -17.71 -8.72 18.63
CA SER A 41 -16.68 -7.70 18.57
C SER A 41 -16.60 -6.94 19.89
N PRO A 42 -15.41 -6.75 20.47
CA PRO A 42 -15.22 -5.88 21.63
C PRO A 42 -15.23 -4.38 21.31
N ALA A 43 -15.22 -3.98 20.03
CA ALA A 43 -14.94 -2.60 19.63
C ALA A 43 -15.91 -1.56 20.26
N SER A 44 -17.20 -1.89 20.35
CA SER A 44 -18.21 -0.98 20.91
C SER A 44 -18.20 -0.89 22.44
N SER A 45 -17.71 -1.92 23.14
CA SER A 45 -17.62 -1.89 24.61
C SER A 45 -16.38 -1.15 25.11
N THR A 46 -15.40 -0.92 24.24
CA THR A 46 -14.16 -0.19 24.55
C THR A 46 -14.05 1.14 23.81
N PHE A 47 -15.16 1.70 23.29
CA PHE A 47 -15.13 2.97 22.57
C PHE A 47 -14.78 4.12 23.51
N SER A 48 -13.67 4.81 23.26
CA SER A 48 -13.14 5.87 24.12
C SER A 48 -14.12 7.05 24.28
N ARG A 49 -14.21 7.61 25.50
CA ARG A 49 -14.86 8.93 25.73
C ARG A 49 -14.00 10.11 25.31
N LEU A 50 -12.68 9.91 25.24
CA LEU A 50 -11.74 10.90 24.75
C LEU A 50 -11.73 10.86 23.23
N ILE A 51 -12.27 11.90 22.60
CA ILE A 51 -12.32 12.07 21.15
C ILE A 51 -11.30 13.12 20.75
N LYS A 52 -10.35 12.76 19.89
CA LYS A 52 -9.37 13.67 19.28
C LYS A 52 -9.80 14.07 17.88
N PHE A 53 -9.66 15.35 17.54
CA PHE A 53 -10.08 15.88 16.26
C PHE A 53 -9.30 17.14 15.86
N LYS A 54 -9.40 17.51 14.58
CA LYS A 54 -8.95 18.78 14.03
C LYS A 54 -10.04 19.39 13.16
N ILE A 55 -9.96 20.69 12.98
CA ILE A 55 -10.74 21.42 11.99
C ILE A 55 -9.95 21.47 10.70
N SER A 56 -10.65 21.41 9.58
CA SER A 56 -10.06 21.37 8.25
C SER A 56 -10.70 22.41 7.36
N ILE A 57 -9.88 23.14 6.60
CA ILE A 57 -10.33 24.00 5.51
C ILE A 57 -10.07 23.25 4.21
N ASN A 58 -11.11 23.08 3.38
CA ASN A 58 -11.02 22.36 2.09
C ASN A 58 -10.47 20.94 2.21
N GLU A 59 -10.85 20.17 3.25
CA GLU A 59 -10.46 18.76 3.32
C GLU A 59 -8.93 18.57 3.39
N LYS A 60 -8.23 19.48 4.08
CA LYS A 60 -6.77 19.49 4.29
C LYS A 60 -6.41 19.59 5.78
N ASP A 61 -5.28 18.98 6.18
CA ASP A 61 -4.72 19.14 7.54
C ASP A 61 -3.96 20.47 7.66
N ASN A 62 -4.70 21.58 7.74
CA ASN A 62 -4.15 22.95 7.66
C ASN A 62 -4.48 23.85 8.87
N GLU A 63 -4.99 23.28 9.96
CA GLU A 63 -5.26 24.02 11.19
C GLU A 63 -4.00 24.15 12.06
N MET A 64 -3.38 23.02 12.38
CA MET A 64 -2.31 22.93 13.38
C MET A 64 -1.23 21.92 12.99
N PRO A 65 -0.01 22.06 13.56
CA PRO A 65 1.02 21.03 13.52
C PRO A 65 0.47 19.62 13.77
N PRO A 66 0.72 18.61 12.91
CA PRO A 66 0.44 17.22 13.26
C PRO A 66 0.96 16.78 14.63
N GLY A 67 0.11 16.10 15.39
CA GLY A 67 0.34 15.76 16.80
C GLY A 67 -0.29 16.77 17.77
N SER A 68 -0.64 17.95 17.29
CA SER A 68 -1.46 18.93 18.00
C SER A 68 -2.91 18.79 17.55
N ASP A 69 -3.70 18.06 18.33
CA ASP A 69 -5.11 17.80 18.06
C ASP A 69 -5.97 18.42 19.16
N HIS A 70 -7.13 18.96 18.79
CA HIS A 70 -8.17 19.25 19.76
C HIS A 70 -8.67 17.95 20.37
N TRP A 71 -9.20 18.03 21.58
CA TRP A 71 -9.86 16.90 22.20
C TRP A 71 -11.07 17.33 23.01
N VAL A 72 -12.05 16.42 23.08
CA VAL A 72 -13.15 16.48 24.04
C VAL A 72 -13.17 15.19 24.83
N LEU A 73 -13.32 15.31 26.15
CA LEU A 73 -13.60 14.18 27.02
C LEU A 73 -15.11 14.17 27.26
N ILE A 74 -15.84 13.36 26.49
CA ILE A 74 -17.30 13.36 26.50
C ILE A 74 -17.79 12.74 27.82
N GLY A 75 -18.46 13.56 28.62
CA GLY A 75 -19.24 13.18 29.79
C GLY A 75 -20.65 12.73 29.38
N ASP A 76 -21.66 13.42 29.91
CA ASP A 76 -23.07 13.19 29.54
C ASP A 76 -23.64 14.30 28.66
N GLU A 77 -22.81 15.30 28.34
CA GLU A 77 -23.12 16.40 27.44
C GLU A 77 -23.16 15.99 25.97
N ARG A 78 -24.03 16.66 25.20
CA ARG A 78 -24.30 16.39 23.79
C ARG A 78 -23.64 17.39 22.84
N GLU A 79 -22.88 18.34 23.38
CA GLU A 79 -22.31 19.43 22.60
C GLU A 79 -20.93 19.80 23.16
N SER A 80 -19.99 20.16 22.29
CA SER A 80 -18.68 20.66 22.69
C SER A 80 -18.74 22.09 23.22
N PRO A 81 -17.76 22.52 24.03
CA PRO A 81 -17.39 23.94 24.10
C PRO A 81 -17.12 24.50 22.70
N ILE A 82 -17.22 25.84 22.54
CA ILE A 82 -16.81 26.48 21.29
C ILE A 82 -15.30 26.33 21.17
N VAL A 83 -14.86 25.63 20.13
CA VAL A 83 -13.44 25.44 19.80
C VAL A 83 -13.04 26.48 18.78
N LYS A 84 -12.02 27.28 19.07
CA LYS A 84 -11.53 28.27 18.13
C LYS A 84 -10.53 27.64 17.17
N PHE A 85 -10.69 27.93 15.88
CA PHE A 85 -9.77 27.42 14.86
C PHE A 85 -8.33 27.88 15.12
N GLY A 86 -7.41 26.91 15.14
CA GLY A 86 -5.97 27.14 15.33
C GLY A 86 -5.58 27.51 16.77
N GLU A 87 -6.49 27.37 17.74
CA GLU A 87 -6.16 27.52 19.15
C GLU A 87 -5.24 26.39 19.62
N ALA A 88 -4.24 26.74 20.44
CA ALA A 88 -3.30 25.74 20.97
C ALA A 88 -4.04 24.67 21.77
N PRO A 89 -3.74 23.37 21.55
CA PRO A 89 -4.44 22.30 22.22
C PRO A 89 -4.12 22.29 23.72
N GLN A 90 -5.11 21.95 24.52
CA GLN A 90 -4.92 21.74 25.96
C GLN A 90 -4.13 20.43 26.20
N PRO A 91 -3.38 20.30 27.31
CA PRO A 91 -2.76 19.03 27.69
C PRO A 91 -3.79 17.91 27.72
N LEU A 92 -3.42 16.72 27.22
CA LEU A 92 -4.31 15.57 27.22
C LEU A 92 -4.74 15.23 28.64
N PRO A 93 -6.02 14.90 28.86
CA PRO A 93 -6.47 14.43 30.17
C PRO A 93 -5.98 12.99 30.38
N ASP A 94 -6.04 12.55 31.64
CA ASP A 94 -5.87 11.13 31.94
C ASP A 94 -6.90 10.29 31.18
N MET A 95 -6.50 9.07 30.79
CA MET A 95 -7.38 8.17 30.05
C MET A 95 -8.65 7.88 30.85
N PRO A 96 -9.84 7.98 30.24
CA PRO A 96 -11.09 7.76 30.95
C PRO A 96 -11.20 6.32 31.44
N SER A 97 -11.70 6.15 32.66
CA SER A 97 -11.98 4.81 33.23
C SER A 97 -13.28 4.20 32.70
N THR A 98 -14.05 4.93 31.90
CA THR A 98 -15.34 4.50 31.34
C THR A 98 -15.39 4.77 29.84
N TYR A 99 -16.23 4.00 29.14
CA TYR A 99 -16.39 4.06 27.69
C TYR A 99 -17.64 4.83 27.30
N LEU A 100 -17.66 5.35 26.07
CA LEU A 100 -18.79 6.11 25.55
C LEU A 100 -19.94 5.13 25.23
N PRO A 101 -21.18 5.40 25.65
CA PRO A 101 -22.32 4.56 25.28
C PRO A 101 -22.50 4.47 23.77
N VAL A 102 -23.16 3.40 23.32
CA VAL A 102 -23.45 3.22 21.90
C VAL A 102 -24.44 4.27 21.36
N ASN A 103 -24.33 4.57 20.06
CA ASN A 103 -25.19 5.51 19.33
C ASN A 103 -25.26 6.90 19.96
N TYR A 104 -24.12 7.40 20.43
CA TYR A 104 -24.05 8.68 21.15
C TYR A 104 -23.98 9.86 20.17
N GLU A 105 -25.07 10.61 20.03
CA GLU A 105 -25.08 11.85 19.26
C GLU A 105 -24.34 12.98 20.00
N TYR A 106 -23.45 13.68 19.29
CA TYR A 106 -22.61 14.75 19.81
C TYR A 106 -22.42 15.86 18.77
N THR A 107 -22.48 17.12 19.20
CA THR A 107 -22.38 18.30 18.31
C THR A 107 -21.11 19.10 18.58
N PHE A 108 -20.26 19.21 17.57
CA PHE A 108 -19.11 20.12 17.57
C PHE A 108 -19.56 21.55 17.33
N LYS A 109 -18.95 22.51 18.04
CA LYS A 109 -19.10 23.96 17.84
C LYS A 109 -17.74 24.58 17.59
N VAL A 110 -17.60 25.32 16.50
CA VAL A 110 -16.30 25.81 16.03
C VAL A 110 -16.40 27.29 15.65
N ASP A 111 -15.46 28.10 16.13
CA ASP A 111 -15.29 29.50 15.74
C ASP A 111 -14.25 29.66 14.62
N MET A 112 -14.72 30.06 13.45
CA MET A 112 -13.95 30.29 12.22
C MET A 112 -13.72 31.78 11.93
N SER A 113 -14.03 32.68 12.87
CA SER A 113 -13.98 34.13 12.65
C SER A 113 -12.60 34.62 12.19
N SER A 114 -11.52 34.05 12.73
CA SER A 114 -10.14 34.41 12.37
C SER A 114 -9.81 34.07 10.91
N VAL A 115 -10.35 32.96 10.39
CA VAL A 115 -10.14 32.52 9.01
C VAL A 115 -10.92 33.42 8.06
N LEU A 116 -12.20 33.66 8.37
CA LEU A 116 -13.07 34.53 7.57
C LEU A 116 -12.52 35.95 7.49
N GLN A 117 -12.00 36.49 8.59
CA GLN A 117 -11.35 37.81 8.60
C GLN A 117 -10.14 37.86 7.65
N GLN A 118 -9.28 36.84 7.66
CA GLN A 118 -8.13 36.79 6.74
C GLN A 118 -8.54 36.72 5.28
N PHE A 119 -9.60 35.98 4.94
CA PHE A 119 -10.13 35.98 3.58
C PHE A 119 -10.57 37.37 3.13
N GLU A 120 -11.21 38.16 3.99
CA GLU A 120 -11.63 39.53 3.64
C GLU A 120 -10.46 40.52 3.57
N GLU A 121 -9.49 40.42 4.47
CA GLU A 121 -8.38 41.38 4.58
C GLU A 121 -7.24 41.09 3.59
N LYS A 122 -6.90 39.81 3.39
CA LYS A 122 -5.72 39.37 2.62
C LYS A 122 -6.09 38.69 1.31
N GLY A 123 -7.34 38.24 1.15
CA GLY A 123 -7.78 37.41 0.02
C GLY A 123 -7.39 35.92 0.15
N TYR A 124 -6.75 35.52 1.25
CA TYR A 124 -6.35 34.15 1.56
C TYR A 124 -6.25 33.93 3.07
N PHE A 125 -6.35 32.67 3.48
CA PHE A 125 -5.96 32.20 4.81
C PHE A 125 -4.54 31.62 4.72
N GLU A 126 -3.68 31.93 5.69
CA GLU A 126 -2.34 31.35 5.81
C GLU A 126 -2.31 30.39 7.01
N ALA A 127 -1.96 29.13 6.75
CA ALA A 127 -1.85 28.07 7.74
C ALA A 127 -0.55 28.15 8.56
N TYR A 128 -0.44 27.32 9.59
CA TYR A 128 0.72 27.30 10.49
C TYR A 128 2.06 26.98 9.79
N ASP A 129 2.01 26.28 8.65
CA ASP A 129 3.17 25.90 7.83
C ASP A 129 3.46 26.91 6.70
N GLY A 130 2.73 28.03 6.66
CA GLY A 130 2.84 29.05 5.61
C GLY A 130 2.09 28.70 4.32
N SER A 131 1.46 27.52 4.22
CA SER A 131 0.59 27.22 3.10
C SER A 131 -0.64 28.14 3.10
N ARG A 132 -1.17 28.42 1.91
CA ARG A 132 -2.26 29.39 1.74
C ARG A 132 -3.46 28.75 1.08
N VAL A 133 -4.64 29.01 1.63
CA VAL A 133 -5.92 28.74 0.98
C VAL A 133 -6.41 30.07 0.41
N ALA A 134 -6.47 30.18 -0.91
CA ALA A 134 -7.03 31.38 -1.54
C ALA A 134 -8.55 31.44 -1.30
N LYS A 135 -9.10 32.64 -1.07
CA LYS A 135 -10.56 32.83 -0.87
C LYS A 135 -11.36 32.29 -2.06
N ASN A 136 -10.85 32.45 -3.27
CA ASN A 136 -11.48 31.96 -4.49
C ASN A 136 -11.49 30.42 -4.60
N ASP A 137 -10.60 29.74 -3.87
CA ASP A 137 -10.47 28.28 -3.87
C ASP A 137 -11.21 27.65 -2.66
N PHE A 138 -11.87 28.45 -1.81
CA PHE A 138 -12.55 27.98 -0.59
C PHE A 138 -13.83 27.17 -0.88
N LYS A 139 -13.96 26.01 -0.24
CA LYS A 139 -15.05 25.02 -0.41
C LYS A 139 -15.85 24.76 0.87
N GLY A 140 -15.22 24.85 2.04
CA GLY A 140 -15.88 24.59 3.31
C GLY A 140 -14.95 24.34 4.49
N PHE A 141 -15.58 24.19 5.66
CA PHE A 141 -14.94 23.80 6.91
C PHE A 141 -15.43 22.41 7.31
N TYR A 142 -14.55 21.60 7.92
CA TYR A 142 -14.80 20.19 8.19
C TYR A 142 -14.21 19.78 9.55
N VAL A 143 -14.68 18.65 10.10
CA VAL A 143 -14.09 18.01 11.28
C VAL A 143 -13.46 16.68 10.87
N ALA A 144 -12.16 16.51 11.12
CA ALA A 144 -11.42 15.26 10.99
C ALA A 144 -11.07 14.71 12.37
N GLY A 145 -10.89 13.40 12.55
CA GLY A 145 -10.60 12.86 13.88
C GLY A 145 -10.44 11.35 13.98
N ALA A 146 -10.10 10.90 15.19
CA ALA A 146 -9.60 9.54 15.45
C ALA A 146 -10.69 8.48 15.72
N SER A 147 -11.97 8.85 15.68
CA SER A 147 -13.04 8.00 16.19
C SER A 147 -14.26 8.09 15.29
N LEU A 148 -14.77 6.93 14.86
CA LEU A 148 -15.94 6.84 13.98
C LEU A 148 -17.11 7.66 14.52
N PRO A 149 -17.72 8.54 13.70
CA PRO A 149 -17.62 8.58 12.24
C PRO A 149 -16.55 9.55 11.70
N LEU A 150 -15.75 10.18 12.57
CA LEU A 150 -14.62 11.00 12.13
C LEU A 150 -13.55 10.12 11.48
N SER A 151 -12.76 10.72 10.58
CA SER A 151 -11.64 10.07 9.93
C SER A 151 -10.45 11.04 9.87
N TRP A 152 -9.24 10.51 9.95
CA TRP A 152 -8.01 11.26 9.70
C TRP A 152 -7.60 11.27 8.22
N ASP A 153 -8.32 10.54 7.38
CA ASP A 153 -8.30 10.80 5.94
C ASP A 153 -9.12 12.07 5.70
N PHE A 154 -8.39 13.18 5.55
CA PHE A 154 -8.95 14.51 5.38
C PHE A 154 -9.68 14.67 4.05
N VAL A 155 -9.47 13.79 3.08
CA VAL A 155 -10.13 13.88 1.77
C VAL A 155 -11.50 13.22 1.83
N GLY A 156 -12.50 13.83 1.18
CA GLY A 156 -13.88 13.30 1.15
C GLY A 156 -14.60 13.41 2.49
N LEU A 157 -14.18 14.30 3.39
CA LEU A 157 -14.89 14.57 4.65
C LEU A 157 -16.33 15.05 4.39
N ASP A 158 -16.59 15.80 3.31
CA ASP A 158 -17.94 16.21 2.88
C ASP A 158 -18.80 14.99 2.58
N GLU A 159 -18.27 14.03 1.81
CA GLU A 159 -18.94 12.78 1.45
C GLU A 159 -19.23 11.90 2.67
N LYS A 160 -18.35 11.96 3.68
CA LYS A 160 -18.53 11.33 5.00
C LYS A 160 -19.52 12.09 5.90
N GLY A 161 -20.07 13.22 5.43
CA GLY A 161 -21.03 14.05 6.17
C GLY A 161 -20.40 14.86 7.30
N LEU A 162 -19.09 15.15 7.22
CA LEU A 162 -18.31 15.82 8.26
C LEU A 162 -18.08 17.31 7.99
N LYS A 163 -18.89 17.90 7.10
CA LYS A 163 -18.90 19.33 6.80
C LYS A 163 -19.59 20.13 7.89
N LEU A 164 -18.88 21.11 8.44
CA LEU A 164 -19.41 22.09 9.38
C LEU A 164 -20.42 23.02 8.68
N GLN A 165 -21.57 23.22 9.33
CA GLN A 165 -22.66 24.07 8.85
C GLN A 165 -22.66 25.41 9.58
N PRO A 166 -22.91 26.54 8.89
CA PRO A 166 -22.99 27.84 9.54
C PRO A 166 -24.19 27.92 10.49
N THR A 167 -24.03 28.65 11.59
CA THR A 167 -25.12 28.97 12.51
C THR A 167 -25.65 30.39 12.31
N ASN A 168 -26.62 30.80 13.14
CA ASN A 168 -27.10 32.19 13.18
C ASN A 168 -26.10 33.14 13.85
N GLU A 169 -25.10 32.62 14.56
CA GLU A 169 -24.02 33.41 15.15
C GLU A 169 -22.87 33.53 14.16
N ALA A 170 -22.47 34.76 13.85
CA ALA A 170 -21.45 35.03 12.84
C ALA A 170 -20.12 34.38 13.22
N GLY A 171 -19.52 33.65 12.27
CA GLY A 171 -18.26 32.93 12.47
C GLY A 171 -18.38 31.58 13.18
N ILE A 172 -19.54 31.25 13.75
CA ILE A 172 -19.75 29.97 14.44
C ILE A 172 -20.37 28.93 13.51
N TYR A 173 -19.75 27.76 13.46
CA TYR A 173 -20.20 26.60 12.70
C TYR A 173 -20.39 25.37 13.59
N THR A 174 -21.26 24.44 13.16
CA THR A 174 -21.54 23.21 13.91
C THR A 174 -21.60 21.96 13.05
N LEU A 175 -21.36 20.81 13.67
CA LEU A 175 -21.51 19.49 13.08
C LEU A 175 -22.02 18.51 14.14
N THR A 176 -23.14 17.83 13.89
CA THR A 176 -23.63 16.76 14.76
C THR A 176 -23.26 15.41 14.15
N VAL A 177 -22.59 14.55 14.94
CA VAL A 177 -22.20 13.19 14.56
C VAL A 177 -22.73 12.17 15.55
N LYS A 178 -22.78 10.89 15.14
CA LYS A 178 -23.18 9.75 15.98
C LYS A 178 -21.98 8.86 16.28
N PHE A 179 -21.39 9.03 17.46
CA PHE A 179 -20.28 8.22 17.95
C PHE A 179 -20.73 6.85 18.47
N ASN A 180 -19.77 5.91 18.51
CA ASN A 180 -19.97 4.51 18.87
C ASN A 180 -21.22 3.89 18.20
N PRO A 181 -21.38 4.00 16.87
CA PRO A 181 -22.55 3.48 16.20
C PRO A 181 -22.63 1.96 16.42
N TYR A 182 -23.76 1.48 16.94
CA TYR A 182 -23.98 0.08 17.25
C TYR A 182 -25.42 -0.31 16.92
N ASN A 183 -25.58 -1.42 16.20
CA ASN A 183 -26.90 -1.94 15.86
C ASN A 183 -27.20 -3.20 16.70
N GLU A 184 -28.08 -3.05 17.71
CA GLU A 184 -28.50 -4.15 18.62
C GLU A 184 -29.16 -5.33 17.90
N VAL A 185 -29.71 -5.15 16.69
CA VAL A 185 -30.42 -6.21 15.96
C VAL A 185 -29.46 -7.33 15.46
N GLY A 186 -28.14 -7.08 15.47
CA GLY A 186 -27.11 -8.04 15.04
C GLY A 186 -26.66 -9.05 16.10
N ILE A 187 -27.23 -9.04 17.31
CA ILE A 187 -26.85 -9.87 18.47
C ILE A 187 -27.60 -11.21 18.42
N GLN A 188 -27.37 -12.00 17.39
CA GLN A 188 -27.67 -13.43 17.44
C GLN A 188 -26.39 -14.21 17.15
N ASP A 189 -26.34 -15.45 17.59
CA ASP A 189 -25.37 -16.39 17.03
C ASP A 189 -25.55 -16.36 15.51
N LYS A 190 -24.46 -16.06 14.82
CA LYS A 190 -24.47 -16.00 13.37
C LYS A 190 -24.15 -17.38 12.84
N GLU A 191 -24.75 -17.70 11.71
CA GLU A 191 -24.50 -18.94 11.02
C GLU A 191 -24.26 -18.64 9.55
N TRP A 192 -23.24 -19.25 8.99
CA TRP A 192 -23.08 -19.36 7.55
C TRP A 192 -23.59 -20.74 7.15
N GLN A 193 -24.52 -20.76 6.20
CA GLN A 193 -24.96 -21.98 5.54
C GLN A 193 -24.86 -21.76 4.03
N LEU A 194 -24.19 -22.68 3.34
CA LEU A 194 -24.03 -22.62 1.89
C LEU A 194 -25.40 -22.44 1.21
N SER A 195 -25.52 -21.40 0.39
CA SER A 195 -26.76 -21.03 -0.29
C SER A 195 -26.62 -20.93 -1.81
N ALA A 196 -25.42 -20.70 -2.35
CA ALA A 196 -25.16 -20.76 -3.78
C ALA A 196 -24.84 -22.18 -4.27
N ASP A 197 -25.22 -22.50 -5.51
CA ASP A 197 -24.82 -23.74 -6.17
C ASP A 197 -23.35 -23.67 -6.60
N ILE A 198 -22.52 -24.45 -5.92
CA ILE A 198 -21.09 -24.61 -6.21
C ILE A 198 -20.78 -26.04 -6.70
N SER A 199 -21.79 -26.82 -7.10
CA SER A 199 -21.65 -28.24 -7.45
C SER A 199 -20.74 -28.50 -8.65
N ASN A 200 -20.61 -27.51 -9.54
CA ASN A 200 -19.75 -27.53 -10.73
C ASN A 200 -18.29 -27.11 -10.45
N ARG A 201 -17.99 -26.67 -9.23
CA ARG A 201 -16.64 -26.25 -8.79
C ARG A 201 -15.84 -27.42 -8.26
N ALA A 202 -14.54 -27.20 -8.06
CA ALA A 202 -13.69 -28.14 -7.37
C ALA A 202 -14.17 -28.33 -5.92
N LYS A 203 -14.05 -29.55 -5.39
CA LYS A 203 -14.50 -29.90 -4.03
C LYS A 203 -13.32 -30.37 -3.21
N TYR A 204 -13.15 -29.75 -2.05
CA TYR A 204 -12.10 -30.11 -1.11
C TYR A 204 -12.67 -30.90 0.08
N THR A 205 -11.98 -31.96 0.48
CA THR A 205 -12.26 -32.72 1.69
C THR A 205 -10.98 -33.07 2.44
N SER A 206 -11.02 -33.05 3.77
CA SER A 206 -9.85 -33.36 4.59
C SER A 206 -10.22 -33.91 5.97
N ALA A 207 -9.20 -34.22 6.76
CA ALA A 207 -9.36 -34.55 8.17
C ALA A 207 -9.58 -33.30 9.07
N GLN A 208 -9.56 -32.09 8.49
CA GLN A 208 -9.72 -30.82 9.19
C GLN A 208 -10.99 -30.10 8.69
N PRO A 209 -12.19 -30.40 9.27
CA PRO A 209 -13.46 -29.82 8.84
C PRO A 209 -13.48 -28.30 8.68
N ILE A 210 -12.71 -27.56 9.47
CA ILE A 210 -12.59 -26.10 9.36
C ILE A 210 -12.02 -25.66 8.01
N VAL A 211 -11.06 -26.39 7.45
CA VAL A 211 -10.50 -26.10 6.13
C VAL A 211 -11.55 -26.35 5.05
N ASP A 212 -12.28 -27.48 5.15
CA ASP A 212 -13.34 -27.86 4.21
C ASP A 212 -14.46 -26.81 4.18
N ALA A 213 -14.94 -26.38 5.34
CA ALA A 213 -16.01 -25.41 5.45
C ALA A 213 -15.59 -24.01 4.95
N LEU A 214 -14.38 -23.56 5.29
CA LEU A 214 -13.88 -22.25 4.86
C LEU A 214 -13.50 -22.21 3.38
N PHE A 215 -13.08 -23.35 2.81
CA PHE A 215 -12.93 -23.50 1.36
C PHE A 215 -14.28 -23.32 0.66
N ASN A 216 -15.33 -24.01 1.10
CA ASN A 216 -16.67 -23.89 0.51
C ASN A 216 -17.27 -22.48 0.68
N LEU A 217 -17.05 -21.83 1.84
CA LEU A 217 -17.41 -20.44 2.06
C LEU A 217 -16.71 -19.54 1.03
N SER A 218 -15.40 -19.69 0.84
CA SER A 218 -14.63 -18.83 -0.07
C SER A 218 -15.00 -19.09 -1.55
N VAL A 219 -15.31 -20.33 -1.94
CA VAL A 219 -15.83 -20.66 -3.28
C VAL A 219 -17.21 -20.04 -3.51
N GLU A 220 -18.08 -20.06 -2.50
CA GLU A 220 -19.38 -19.40 -2.57
C GLU A 220 -19.24 -17.88 -2.73
N GLU A 221 -18.39 -17.24 -1.92
CA GLU A 221 -18.14 -15.80 -2.01
C GLU A 221 -17.55 -15.41 -3.37
N ALA A 222 -16.60 -16.19 -3.89
CA ALA A 222 -16.06 -16.00 -5.22
C ALA A 222 -17.15 -16.07 -6.30
N THR A 223 -18.09 -17.01 -6.18
CA THR A 223 -19.23 -17.13 -7.11
C THR A 223 -20.17 -15.93 -7.01
N LYS A 224 -20.39 -15.40 -5.80
CA LYS A 224 -21.21 -14.20 -5.55
C LYS A 224 -20.54 -12.90 -6.02
N ASN A 225 -19.21 -12.90 -6.16
CA ASN A 225 -18.42 -11.74 -6.59
C ASN A 225 -18.21 -11.66 -8.11
N ILE A 226 -18.97 -12.41 -8.91
CA ILE A 226 -18.97 -12.26 -10.38
C ILE A 226 -20.13 -11.33 -10.76
N GLU A 227 -19.80 -10.21 -11.40
CA GLU A 227 -20.77 -9.22 -11.86
C GLU A 227 -21.48 -9.67 -13.15
N ALA A 228 -22.59 -9.00 -13.48
CA ALA A 228 -23.37 -9.30 -14.67
C ALA A 228 -22.59 -9.16 -15.99
N ASP A 229 -21.54 -8.32 -16.02
CA ASP A 229 -20.66 -8.17 -17.19
C ASP A 229 -19.48 -9.16 -17.20
N SER A 230 -19.52 -10.18 -16.35
CA SER A 230 -18.48 -11.22 -16.21
C SER A 230 -17.12 -10.67 -15.80
N THR A 231 -17.13 -9.58 -15.02
CA THR A 231 -15.96 -9.12 -14.27
C THR A 231 -16.06 -9.56 -12.81
N PHE A 232 -14.92 -9.57 -12.13
CA PHE A 232 -14.90 -9.71 -10.68
C PHE A 232 -15.23 -8.38 -10.00
N ARG A 233 -16.07 -8.47 -8.96
CA ARG A 233 -16.27 -7.44 -7.95
C ARG A 233 -15.15 -7.51 -6.92
N THR A 234 -14.69 -6.35 -6.50
CA THR A 234 -13.59 -6.23 -5.53
C THR A 234 -14.03 -6.59 -4.11
N GLY A 235 -15.21 -6.16 -3.67
CA GLY A 235 -15.83 -6.70 -2.45
C GLY A 235 -17.29 -6.28 -2.35
N ALA A 236 -18.02 -6.79 -1.35
CA ALA A 236 -19.46 -6.51 -1.23
C ALA A 236 -19.81 -5.01 -1.31
N LYS A 237 -18.98 -4.14 -0.72
CA LYS A 237 -19.10 -2.67 -0.75
C LYS A 237 -18.33 -1.99 -1.87
N TRP A 238 -17.45 -2.70 -2.58
CA TRP A 238 -16.58 -2.14 -3.62
C TRP A 238 -16.91 -2.76 -4.98
N GLY A 239 -17.74 -2.05 -5.74
CA GLY A 239 -18.03 -2.40 -7.12
C GLY A 239 -16.85 -2.12 -8.06
N GLY A 240 -16.82 -2.80 -9.20
CA GLY A 240 -15.84 -2.56 -10.26
C GLY A 240 -14.49 -3.27 -10.07
N VAL A 241 -13.64 -3.08 -11.08
CA VAL A 241 -12.34 -3.75 -11.21
C VAL A 241 -11.22 -2.77 -10.91
N TRP A 242 -10.38 -3.16 -9.96
CA TRP A 242 -9.15 -2.47 -9.59
C TRP A 242 -7.96 -3.33 -9.99
N THR A 243 -6.92 -2.73 -10.58
CA THR A 243 -5.75 -3.41 -11.16
C THR A 243 -5.07 -4.27 -10.11
N ARG A 244 -4.81 -3.75 -8.91
CA ARG A 244 -4.14 -4.50 -7.86
C ARG A 244 -5.01 -5.64 -7.38
N ASP A 245 -6.27 -5.32 -7.08
CA ASP A 245 -7.24 -6.24 -6.52
C ASP A 245 -7.44 -7.48 -7.34
N ILE A 246 -7.67 -7.29 -8.63
CA ILE A 246 -7.82 -8.42 -9.52
C ILE A 246 -6.51 -9.18 -9.71
N SER A 247 -5.38 -8.48 -9.83
CA SER A 247 -4.12 -9.12 -10.22
C SER A 247 -3.58 -10.05 -9.15
N TYR A 248 -3.51 -9.58 -7.91
CA TYR A 248 -3.04 -10.43 -6.81
C TYR A 248 -4.01 -11.57 -6.50
N SER A 249 -5.32 -11.35 -6.65
CA SER A 249 -6.31 -12.40 -6.47
C SER A 249 -6.26 -13.47 -7.58
N ILE A 250 -5.91 -13.08 -8.81
CA ILE A 250 -5.62 -14.02 -9.92
C ILE A 250 -4.42 -14.91 -9.59
N ILE A 251 -3.34 -14.32 -9.08
CA ILE A 251 -2.15 -15.07 -8.67
C ILE A 251 -2.49 -16.06 -7.54
N LEU A 252 -3.28 -15.62 -6.55
CA LEU A 252 -3.66 -16.47 -5.42
C LEU A 252 -4.63 -17.61 -5.80
N ALA A 253 -5.65 -17.36 -6.62
CA ALA A 253 -6.68 -18.35 -6.93
C ALA A 253 -7.40 -18.20 -8.28
N PHE A 254 -7.61 -16.98 -8.79
CA PHE A 254 -8.56 -16.79 -9.88
C PHE A 254 -8.05 -17.15 -11.28
N ALA A 255 -6.73 -17.32 -11.47
CA ALA A 255 -6.18 -17.79 -12.74
C ALA A 255 -6.74 -19.18 -13.16
N TYR A 256 -7.02 -20.05 -12.18
CA TYR A 256 -7.52 -21.42 -12.41
C TYR A 256 -8.90 -21.68 -11.82
N HIS A 257 -9.42 -20.80 -10.95
CA HIS A 257 -10.81 -20.86 -10.51
C HIS A 257 -11.77 -20.36 -11.60
N GLU A 258 -11.45 -19.23 -12.23
CA GLU A 258 -12.29 -18.56 -13.26
C GLU A 258 -11.41 -17.81 -14.30
N PRO A 259 -10.68 -18.54 -15.16
CA PRO A 259 -9.73 -17.93 -16.10
C PRO A 259 -10.37 -16.91 -17.04
N GLU A 260 -11.60 -17.15 -17.52
CA GLU A 260 -12.26 -16.22 -18.45
C GLU A 260 -12.71 -14.92 -17.77
N VAL A 261 -13.29 -15.00 -16.57
CA VAL A 261 -13.66 -13.83 -15.77
C VAL A 261 -12.41 -13.02 -15.42
N ALA A 262 -11.30 -13.69 -15.11
CA ALA A 262 -10.01 -13.06 -14.86
C ALA A 262 -9.48 -12.30 -16.09
N LYS A 263 -9.50 -12.91 -17.29
CA LYS A 263 -9.10 -12.25 -18.55
C LYS A 263 -9.97 -11.03 -18.84
N ILE A 264 -11.31 -11.16 -18.72
CA ILE A 264 -12.25 -10.05 -18.95
C ILE A 264 -11.96 -8.90 -17.98
N SER A 265 -11.72 -9.21 -16.71
CA SER A 265 -11.40 -8.21 -15.68
C SER A 265 -10.06 -7.50 -15.97
N LEU A 266 -9.00 -8.23 -16.33
CA LEU A 266 -7.71 -7.63 -16.69
C LEU A 266 -7.81 -6.71 -17.91
N ARG A 267 -8.62 -7.08 -18.93
CA ARG A 267 -8.84 -6.24 -20.13
C ARG A 267 -9.48 -4.89 -19.79
N LYS A 268 -10.31 -4.80 -18.74
CA LYS A 268 -10.88 -3.51 -18.28
C LYS A 268 -9.81 -2.54 -17.77
N LYS A 269 -8.63 -3.06 -17.40
CA LYS A 269 -7.49 -2.29 -16.89
C LYS A 269 -6.40 -2.10 -17.93
N VAL A 270 -6.79 -2.05 -19.21
CA VAL A 270 -5.92 -1.73 -20.33
C VAL A 270 -6.47 -0.52 -21.07
N ASN A 271 -5.63 0.48 -21.30
CA ASN A 271 -5.96 1.65 -22.11
C ASN A 271 -4.77 2.00 -23.00
N ARG A 272 -5.02 2.33 -24.28
CA ARG A 272 -3.96 2.64 -25.27
C ARG A 272 -2.87 1.56 -25.35
N GLY A 273 -3.25 0.29 -25.18
CA GLY A 273 -2.32 -0.84 -25.17
C GLY A 273 -1.28 -0.78 -24.04
N ARG A 274 -1.65 -0.20 -22.89
CA ARG A 274 -0.86 -0.09 -21.66
C ARG A 274 -1.71 -0.46 -20.46
N ILE A 275 -1.05 -0.90 -19.40
CA ILE A 275 -1.69 -1.24 -18.13
C ILE A 275 -2.13 0.06 -17.44
N VAL A 276 -3.35 0.08 -16.93
CA VAL A 276 -3.92 1.21 -16.17
C VAL A 276 -3.53 1.07 -14.70
N GLN A 277 -2.96 2.12 -14.12
CA GLN A 277 -2.79 2.24 -12.67
C GLN A 277 -4.14 2.55 -12.02
N ASP A 278 -4.37 2.02 -10.82
CA ASP A 278 -5.53 2.42 -10.02
C ASP A 278 -5.43 3.88 -9.60
N THR A 279 -6.58 4.55 -9.49
CA THR A 279 -6.60 5.93 -8.99
C THR A 279 -6.01 5.99 -7.60
N GLY A 280 -5.26 7.03 -7.27
CA GLY A 280 -4.57 7.13 -5.99
C GLY A 280 -3.83 8.45 -5.84
N SER A 281 -2.86 8.48 -4.92
CA SER A 281 -1.98 9.61 -4.61
C SER A 281 -1.60 10.45 -5.84
N GLY A 282 -1.98 11.72 -5.84
CA GLY A 282 -1.50 12.73 -6.79
C GLY A 282 -1.87 12.52 -8.25
N GLY A 283 -2.88 11.72 -8.53
CA GLY A 283 -3.31 11.38 -9.88
C GLY A 283 -2.68 10.12 -10.42
N ALA A 284 -2.36 9.18 -9.51
CA ALA A 284 -1.84 7.85 -9.78
C ALA A 284 -0.55 7.89 -10.60
N TRP A 285 -0.41 7.09 -11.65
CA TRP A 285 0.84 6.99 -12.40
C TRP A 285 1.29 8.37 -12.95
N PRO A 286 2.56 8.77 -12.77
CA PRO A 286 3.69 7.97 -12.25
C PRO A 286 3.95 8.05 -10.74
N VAL A 287 3.06 8.64 -9.93
CA VAL A 287 3.19 8.68 -8.45
C VAL A 287 3.13 7.27 -7.87
N SER A 288 2.11 6.49 -8.26
CA SER A 288 2.04 5.05 -8.02
C SER A 288 2.45 4.30 -9.29
N SER A 289 3.26 3.27 -9.15
CA SER A 289 3.86 2.54 -10.28
C SER A 289 3.68 1.01 -10.20
N ASP A 290 2.93 0.53 -9.22
CA ASP A 290 2.75 -0.89 -8.96
C ASP A 290 1.73 -1.59 -9.87
N ARG A 291 1.16 -0.88 -10.86
CA ARG A 291 0.32 -1.44 -11.94
C ARG A 291 0.92 -2.68 -12.61
N VAL A 292 2.24 -2.81 -12.59
CA VAL A 292 2.98 -3.92 -13.19
C VAL A 292 2.64 -5.30 -12.59
N VAL A 293 1.98 -5.38 -11.43
CA VAL A 293 1.40 -6.63 -10.92
C VAL A 293 0.43 -7.28 -11.91
N TRP A 294 -0.22 -6.47 -12.77
CA TRP A 294 -1.05 -6.94 -13.87
C TRP A 294 -0.30 -7.90 -14.80
N ALA A 295 0.99 -7.65 -15.06
CA ALA A 295 1.82 -8.50 -15.92
C ALA A 295 2.00 -9.89 -15.32
N ILE A 296 2.13 -9.97 -13.99
CA ILE A 296 2.30 -11.21 -13.23
C ILE A 296 1.00 -12.03 -13.27
N ALA A 297 -0.13 -11.37 -13.05
CA ALA A 297 -1.45 -11.99 -13.14
C ALA A 297 -1.77 -12.50 -14.55
N ALA A 298 -1.51 -11.68 -15.57
CA ALA A 298 -1.71 -12.04 -16.98
C ALA A 298 -0.85 -13.24 -17.38
N TRP A 299 0.39 -13.29 -16.90
CA TRP A 299 1.27 -14.44 -17.11
C TRP A 299 0.79 -15.69 -16.39
N GLU A 300 0.31 -15.57 -15.15
CA GLU A 300 -0.25 -16.72 -14.42
C GLU A 300 -1.43 -17.35 -15.17
N ILE A 301 -2.33 -16.54 -15.74
CA ILE A 301 -3.41 -17.04 -16.61
C ILE A 301 -2.86 -17.79 -17.83
N TYR A 302 -1.79 -17.28 -18.46
CA TYR A 302 -1.16 -17.99 -19.58
C TYR A 302 -0.60 -19.34 -19.13
N LYS A 303 0.09 -19.41 -17.99
CA LYS A 303 0.63 -20.68 -17.48
C LYS A 303 -0.48 -21.69 -17.19
N VAL A 304 -1.61 -21.24 -16.63
CA VAL A 304 -2.78 -22.09 -16.38
C VAL A 304 -3.43 -22.57 -17.69
N THR A 305 -3.70 -21.66 -18.64
CA THR A 305 -4.53 -21.94 -19.82
C THR A 305 -3.76 -22.50 -21.01
N GLY A 306 -2.49 -22.12 -21.17
CA GLY A 306 -1.66 -22.41 -22.34
C GLY A 306 -2.11 -21.69 -23.62
N GLU A 307 -2.98 -20.67 -23.52
CA GLU A 307 -3.60 -20.05 -24.69
C GLU A 307 -2.66 -19.07 -25.41
N GLN A 308 -2.27 -19.42 -26.64
CA GLN A 308 -1.42 -18.57 -27.46
C GLN A 308 -2.06 -17.22 -27.79
N ALA A 309 -3.38 -17.18 -28.03
CA ALA A 309 -4.10 -15.93 -28.31
C ALA A 309 -4.02 -14.94 -27.13
N TRP A 310 -4.02 -15.44 -25.90
CA TRP A 310 -3.84 -14.62 -24.71
C TRP A 310 -2.40 -14.08 -24.62
N LEU A 311 -1.39 -14.92 -24.87
CA LEU A 311 0.01 -14.48 -24.94
C LEU A 311 0.23 -13.37 -25.99
N ASP A 312 -0.37 -13.52 -27.16
CA ASP A 312 -0.29 -12.55 -28.26
C ASP A 312 -0.90 -11.20 -27.90
N GLU A 313 -1.96 -11.21 -27.10
CA GLU A 313 -2.64 -10.01 -26.61
C GLU A 313 -1.81 -9.28 -25.54
N ILE A 314 -1.33 -10.01 -24.53
CA ILE A 314 -0.71 -9.40 -23.34
C ILE A 314 0.74 -8.94 -23.56
N TYR A 315 1.49 -9.60 -24.45
CA TYR A 315 2.89 -9.28 -24.72
C TYR A 315 3.11 -7.80 -25.08
N PRO A 316 2.44 -7.22 -26.10
CA PRO A 316 2.62 -5.81 -26.44
C PRO A 316 2.14 -4.87 -25.33
N ILE A 317 1.12 -5.25 -24.54
CA ILE A 317 0.60 -4.43 -23.44
C ILE A 317 1.65 -4.28 -22.34
N ILE A 318 2.26 -5.39 -21.93
CA ILE A 318 3.31 -5.42 -20.90
C ILE A 318 4.55 -4.69 -21.42
N LYS A 319 4.98 -4.98 -22.65
CA LYS A 319 6.13 -4.34 -23.29
C LYS A 319 6.00 -2.81 -23.30
N ASN A 320 4.89 -2.28 -23.80
CA ASN A 320 4.66 -0.84 -23.88
C ASN A 320 4.66 -0.18 -22.49
N SER A 321 4.06 -0.84 -21.51
CA SER A 321 3.97 -0.30 -20.14
C SER A 321 5.36 -0.23 -19.49
N LEU A 322 6.16 -1.30 -19.61
CA LEU A 322 7.51 -1.36 -19.02
C LEU A 322 8.51 -0.43 -19.73
N GLU A 323 8.33 -0.13 -21.02
CA GLU A 323 9.14 0.89 -21.71
C GLU A 323 8.82 2.31 -21.23
N ASP A 324 7.55 2.64 -21.02
CA ASP A 324 7.16 3.94 -20.45
C ASP A 324 7.69 4.09 -19.02
N ASP A 325 7.60 3.02 -18.21
CA ASP A 325 8.09 2.97 -16.84
C ASP A 325 9.62 3.10 -16.79
N TYR A 326 10.37 2.42 -17.66
CA TYR A 326 11.84 2.54 -17.71
C TYR A 326 12.30 3.98 -18.02
N ARG A 327 11.57 4.72 -18.86
CA ARG A 327 11.94 6.12 -19.16
C ARG A 327 11.58 7.08 -18.02
N THR A 328 10.54 6.76 -17.25
CA THR A 328 9.92 7.68 -16.29
C THR A 328 10.41 7.46 -14.85
N LEU A 329 10.56 6.19 -14.45
CA LEU A 329 10.67 5.78 -13.05
C LEU A 329 12.06 5.26 -12.67
N HIS A 330 12.82 4.73 -13.63
CA HIS A 330 14.11 4.09 -13.37
C HIS A 330 15.15 5.11 -12.88
N ASP A 331 15.80 4.78 -11.78
CA ASP A 331 16.95 5.48 -11.24
C ASP A 331 18.24 4.72 -11.61
N PRO A 332 19.06 5.26 -12.53
CA PRO A 332 20.28 4.59 -12.97
C PRO A 332 21.37 4.52 -11.87
N GLU A 333 21.28 5.32 -10.80
CA GLU A 333 22.26 5.26 -9.70
C GLU A 333 22.07 4.01 -8.84
N THR A 334 20.83 3.56 -8.69
CA THR A 334 20.48 2.44 -7.81
C THR A 334 19.94 1.21 -8.53
N GLY A 335 19.55 1.36 -9.81
CA GLY A 335 18.82 0.35 -10.57
C GLY A 335 17.35 0.19 -10.15
N LEU A 336 16.90 0.92 -9.12
CA LEU A 336 15.54 0.85 -8.59
C LEU A 336 14.60 1.77 -9.36
N TYR A 337 13.31 1.49 -9.22
CA TYR A 337 12.21 2.26 -9.77
C TYR A 337 11.54 3.06 -8.67
N ALA A 338 11.18 4.29 -9.01
CA ALA A 338 10.45 5.19 -8.13
C ALA A 338 8.92 4.95 -8.18
N GLY A 339 8.25 5.38 -7.13
CA GLY A 339 6.80 5.39 -7.00
C GLY A 339 6.33 4.64 -5.75
N GLU A 340 5.07 4.88 -5.39
CA GLU A 340 4.42 4.43 -4.16
C GLU A 340 4.54 2.92 -3.92
N SER A 341 4.65 2.53 -2.65
CA SER A 341 4.57 1.16 -2.17
C SER A 341 3.30 0.47 -2.65
N SER A 342 3.45 -0.77 -3.12
CA SER A 342 2.33 -1.51 -3.69
C SER A 342 1.21 -1.68 -2.68
N PHE A 343 -0.04 -1.53 -3.14
CA PHE A 343 -1.31 -1.55 -2.39
C PHE A 343 -1.47 -0.56 -1.22
N LEU A 344 -0.39 -0.05 -0.65
CA LEU A 344 -0.34 0.85 0.50
C LEU A 344 -0.60 2.32 0.07
N ASP A 345 -1.69 2.53 -0.66
CA ASP A 345 -2.03 3.73 -1.42
C ASP A 345 -2.70 4.85 -0.59
N TRP A 346 -2.94 4.61 0.70
CA TRP A 346 -3.37 5.64 1.64
C TRP A 346 -2.15 6.21 2.33
N ARG A 347 -1.61 7.30 1.79
CA ARG A 347 -0.31 7.85 2.23
C ARG A 347 -0.22 8.11 3.74
N GLU A 348 -1.30 8.58 4.35
CA GLU A 348 -1.39 8.89 5.78
C GLU A 348 -1.17 7.65 6.66
N GLN A 349 -1.35 6.45 6.08
CA GLN A 349 -1.19 5.17 6.75
C GLN A 349 0.22 4.59 6.67
N THR A 350 1.09 5.07 5.79
CA THR A 350 2.36 4.39 5.48
C THR A 350 3.56 5.30 5.25
N TYR A 351 3.34 6.60 5.10
CA TYR A 351 4.39 7.60 4.90
C TYR A 351 4.42 8.64 6.02
N PRO A 352 5.57 9.29 6.26
CA PRO A 352 5.63 10.42 7.17
C PRO A 352 4.74 11.57 6.66
N LYS A 353 4.07 12.24 7.59
CA LYS A 353 3.05 13.27 7.30
C LYS A 353 3.55 14.43 6.43
N TRP A 354 4.85 14.75 6.48
CA TRP A 354 5.44 15.82 5.67
C TRP A 354 5.57 15.46 4.18
N MET A 355 5.53 14.17 3.81
CA MET A 355 5.65 13.77 2.41
C MET A 355 4.38 14.14 1.63
N SER A 356 4.58 14.91 0.56
CA SER A 356 3.59 15.18 -0.48
C SER A 356 3.53 14.05 -1.50
N ASN A 357 2.54 14.10 -2.40
CA ASN A 357 2.47 13.16 -3.52
C ASN A 357 3.74 13.16 -4.40
N MET A 358 4.45 14.29 -4.49
CA MET A 358 5.72 14.37 -5.20
C MET A 358 6.81 13.60 -4.46
N ASP A 359 6.89 13.75 -3.13
CA ASP A 359 7.89 13.04 -2.32
C ASP A 359 7.64 11.51 -2.35
N ILE A 360 6.37 11.09 -2.37
CA ILE A 360 5.98 9.68 -2.53
C ILE A 360 6.41 9.17 -3.91
N ALA A 361 6.19 9.94 -4.96
CA ALA A 361 6.52 9.54 -6.33
C ALA A 361 8.02 9.30 -6.57
N VAL A 362 8.91 9.91 -5.76
CA VAL A 362 10.37 9.68 -5.85
C VAL A 362 10.88 8.60 -4.90
N SER A 363 10.03 8.08 -4.00
CA SER A 363 10.40 7.01 -3.09
C SER A 363 10.63 5.68 -3.82
N GLN A 364 11.50 4.83 -3.28
CA GLN A 364 11.87 3.53 -3.86
C GLN A 364 11.42 2.42 -2.92
N ASN A 365 10.31 1.78 -3.25
CA ASN A 365 9.60 0.85 -2.37
C ASN A 365 9.91 -0.61 -2.69
N LEU A 366 10.01 -1.46 -1.66
CA LEU A 366 10.36 -2.88 -1.78
C LEU A 366 9.37 -3.62 -2.68
N GLY A 367 8.09 -3.68 -2.31
CA GLY A 367 7.07 -4.40 -3.06
C GLY A 367 7.00 -3.95 -4.53
N THR A 368 6.99 -2.65 -4.78
CA THR A 368 6.95 -2.08 -6.14
C THR A 368 8.16 -2.49 -6.99
N ASN A 369 9.37 -2.48 -6.41
CA ASN A 369 10.58 -2.92 -7.11
C ASN A 369 10.61 -4.43 -7.35
N VAL A 370 10.14 -5.23 -6.40
CA VAL A 370 9.99 -6.69 -6.59
C VAL A 370 9.02 -6.99 -7.74
N LEU A 371 7.93 -6.23 -7.87
CA LEU A 371 7.00 -6.36 -9.00
C LEU A 371 7.64 -5.96 -10.33
N HIS A 372 8.39 -4.84 -10.39
CA HIS A 372 9.11 -4.45 -11.60
C HIS A 372 10.19 -5.47 -12.00
N TYR A 373 10.90 -6.05 -11.04
CA TYR A 373 11.83 -7.15 -11.27
C TYR A 373 11.11 -8.33 -11.92
N ARG A 374 10.01 -8.81 -11.32
CA ARG A 374 9.29 -9.97 -11.85
C ARG A 374 8.65 -9.68 -13.21
N ALA A 375 8.10 -8.49 -13.42
CA ALA A 375 7.49 -8.09 -14.69
C ALA A 375 8.53 -8.07 -15.83
N ASN A 376 9.75 -7.56 -15.60
CA ASN A 376 10.82 -7.60 -16.60
C ASN A 376 11.30 -9.03 -16.89
N ARG A 377 11.38 -9.91 -15.87
CA ARG A 377 11.67 -11.34 -16.07
C ARG A 377 10.61 -12.00 -16.96
N ILE A 378 9.34 -11.78 -16.65
CA ILE A 378 8.21 -12.30 -17.43
C ILE A 378 8.26 -11.79 -18.87
N LEU A 379 8.54 -10.50 -19.09
CA LEU A 379 8.62 -9.96 -20.44
C LEU A 379 9.77 -10.59 -21.24
N ALA A 380 10.92 -10.89 -20.61
CA ALA A 380 12.00 -11.64 -21.24
C ALA A 380 11.58 -13.07 -21.62
N GLU A 381 10.88 -13.78 -20.72
CA GLU A 381 10.32 -15.12 -20.99
C GLU A 381 9.33 -15.09 -22.16
N MET A 382 8.42 -14.10 -22.19
CA MET A 382 7.48 -13.91 -23.30
C MET A 382 8.19 -13.60 -24.61
N ALA A 383 9.21 -12.74 -24.60
CA ALA A 383 9.99 -12.40 -25.79
C ALA A 383 10.65 -13.66 -26.39
N ALA A 384 11.22 -14.53 -25.55
CA ALA A 384 11.78 -15.80 -25.99
C ALA A 384 10.73 -16.71 -26.65
N LEU A 385 9.52 -16.83 -26.07
CA LEU A 385 8.41 -17.57 -26.68
C LEU A 385 7.94 -16.97 -28.02
N LYS A 386 8.14 -15.67 -28.21
CA LYS A 386 7.83 -14.94 -29.46
C LYS A 386 8.97 -14.99 -30.49
N GLY A 387 10.14 -15.54 -30.14
CA GLY A 387 11.34 -15.50 -30.97
C GLY A 387 12.00 -14.11 -31.05
N GLU A 388 11.73 -13.22 -30.09
CA GLU A 388 12.37 -11.92 -29.91
C GLU A 388 13.48 -11.98 -28.84
N SER A 389 14.43 -11.03 -28.86
CA SER A 389 15.44 -10.93 -27.78
C SER A 389 14.83 -10.33 -26.51
N GLY A 390 15.05 -11.01 -25.38
CA GLY A 390 14.68 -10.55 -24.04
C GLY A 390 15.81 -9.85 -23.28
N ASP A 391 17.00 -9.71 -23.87
CA ASP A 391 18.24 -9.38 -23.13
C ASP A 391 18.17 -8.04 -22.39
N ALA A 392 17.53 -7.03 -22.97
CA ALA A 392 17.33 -5.74 -22.32
C ALA A 392 16.46 -5.85 -21.06
N TYR A 393 15.43 -6.69 -21.09
CA TYR A 393 14.53 -6.92 -19.96
C TYR A 393 15.19 -7.79 -18.89
N THR A 394 15.96 -8.79 -19.30
CA THR A 394 16.82 -9.57 -18.39
C THR A 394 17.79 -8.66 -17.64
N LYS A 395 18.49 -7.77 -18.36
CA LYS A 395 19.40 -6.80 -17.74
C LYS A 395 18.67 -5.87 -16.77
N ARG A 396 17.54 -5.29 -17.15
CA ARG A 396 16.73 -4.43 -16.26
C ARG A 396 16.32 -5.17 -14.99
N ALA A 397 15.88 -6.43 -15.11
CA ALA A 397 15.55 -7.26 -13.95
C ALA A 397 16.77 -7.51 -13.05
N ASP A 398 17.93 -7.83 -13.63
CA ASP A 398 19.16 -8.06 -12.87
C ASP A 398 19.61 -6.79 -12.13
N ASP A 399 19.52 -5.63 -12.77
CA ASP A 399 19.84 -4.33 -12.16
C ASP A 399 18.89 -4.02 -10.97
N ILE A 400 17.58 -4.25 -11.12
CA ILE A 400 16.59 -4.06 -10.03
C ILE A 400 16.89 -5.02 -8.87
N LYS A 401 17.13 -6.31 -9.14
CA LYS A 401 17.44 -7.32 -8.11
C LYS A 401 18.72 -6.95 -7.36
N ALA A 402 19.74 -6.46 -8.06
CA ALA A 402 20.97 -5.96 -7.43
C ALA A 402 20.68 -4.73 -6.56
N GLY A 403 19.88 -3.77 -7.07
CA GLY A 403 19.46 -2.58 -6.33
C GLY A 403 18.73 -2.90 -5.04
N ILE A 404 17.78 -3.86 -5.05
CA ILE A 404 17.05 -4.28 -3.85
C ILE A 404 18.02 -4.85 -2.81
N ASN A 405 18.87 -5.79 -3.23
CA ASN A 405 19.85 -6.44 -2.36
C ASN A 405 20.91 -5.48 -1.79
N GLN A 406 21.25 -4.42 -2.52
CA GLN A 406 22.27 -3.45 -2.13
C GLN A 406 21.71 -2.35 -1.23
N HIS A 407 20.52 -1.85 -1.53
CA HIS A 407 20.01 -0.61 -0.94
C HIS A 407 18.90 -0.82 0.09
N LEU A 408 18.27 -1.99 0.13
CA LEU A 408 17.16 -2.28 1.05
C LEU A 408 17.50 -3.40 2.05
N TRP A 409 18.49 -4.26 1.79
CA TRP A 409 18.82 -5.35 2.73
C TRP A 409 19.41 -4.79 4.04
N MET A 410 18.82 -5.18 5.18
CA MET A 410 19.30 -4.81 6.52
C MET A 410 19.95 -6.01 7.19
N GLU A 411 21.27 -6.06 7.17
CA GLU A 411 22.04 -7.22 7.66
C GLU A 411 21.77 -7.52 9.15
N ASP A 412 21.64 -6.48 9.98
CA ASP A 412 21.36 -6.57 11.41
C ASP A 412 19.95 -7.09 11.72
N LYS A 413 18.97 -6.74 10.88
CA LYS A 413 17.57 -7.15 11.02
C LYS A 413 17.28 -8.50 10.37
N GLY A 414 17.94 -8.80 9.25
CA GLY A 414 17.75 -10.03 8.48
C GLY A 414 16.60 -10.05 7.51
N TYR A 415 16.10 -8.87 7.16
CA TYR A 415 15.02 -8.66 6.22
C TYR A 415 15.24 -7.33 5.50
N TYR A 416 14.44 -7.02 4.49
CA TYR A 416 14.53 -5.79 3.71
C TYR A 416 13.81 -4.62 4.38
N ALA A 417 14.34 -3.42 4.18
CA ALA A 417 13.66 -2.18 4.55
C ALA A 417 12.46 -1.94 3.64
N GLN A 418 11.37 -1.36 4.17
CA GLN A 418 10.14 -1.12 3.40
C GLN A 418 10.39 -0.23 2.18
N TYR A 419 11.22 0.82 2.31
CA TYR A 419 11.53 1.75 1.23
C TYR A 419 12.65 2.73 1.55
N ARG A 420 13.09 3.46 0.51
CA ARG A 420 13.91 4.69 0.62
C ARG A 420 13.07 5.92 0.30
N TYR A 421 13.20 6.98 1.09
CA TYR A 421 12.38 8.20 0.99
C TYR A 421 13.18 9.48 1.32
N GLY A 422 12.71 10.61 0.81
CA GLY A 422 13.42 11.89 0.87
C GLY A 422 13.07 12.75 -0.34
N ARG A 423 13.93 13.73 -0.64
CA ARG A 423 13.84 14.55 -1.85
C ARG A 423 15.04 14.26 -2.74
N PRO A 424 16.06 15.14 -2.93
CA PRO A 424 17.18 14.74 -3.77
C PRO A 424 18.06 13.66 -3.13
N HIS A 425 18.07 13.51 -1.78
CA HIS A 425 18.76 12.38 -1.14
C HIS A 425 17.82 11.50 -0.31
N LEU A 426 17.71 10.24 -0.71
CA LEU A 426 16.84 9.26 -0.04
C LEU A 426 17.55 8.58 1.14
N THR A 427 16.83 8.40 2.25
CA THR A 427 17.22 7.62 3.43
C THR A 427 16.36 6.36 3.51
N VAL A 428 16.91 5.30 4.08
CA VAL A 428 16.21 4.04 4.32
C VAL A 428 15.20 4.19 5.47
N SER A 429 13.96 3.75 5.27
CA SER A 429 13.02 3.51 6.38
C SER A 429 13.17 2.06 6.83
N PRO A 430 13.71 1.77 8.03
CA PRO A 430 14.07 0.41 8.44
C PRO A 430 12.87 -0.45 8.87
N ARG A 431 11.64 0.00 8.59
CA ARG A 431 10.42 -0.76 8.89
C ARG A 431 10.32 -1.96 7.98
N PHE A 432 9.67 -2.99 8.49
CA PHE A 432 9.27 -4.17 7.74
C PHE A 432 7.98 -3.88 6.96
N GLU A 433 7.85 -4.43 5.75
CA GLU A 433 6.64 -4.41 4.92
C GLU A 433 6.34 -5.81 4.38
N ALA A 434 5.23 -6.40 4.81
CA ALA A 434 5.05 -7.86 4.73
C ALA A 434 4.83 -8.41 3.31
N LEU A 435 4.13 -7.67 2.44
CA LEU A 435 3.85 -8.13 1.09
C LEU A 435 5.12 -8.12 0.24
N GLY A 436 5.88 -7.02 0.25
CA GLY A 436 7.14 -6.91 -0.49
C GLY A 436 8.16 -7.96 -0.07
N GLU A 437 8.24 -8.26 1.22
CA GLU A 437 9.09 -9.33 1.77
C GLU A 437 8.65 -10.72 1.30
N ALA A 438 7.35 -11.01 1.37
CA ALA A 438 6.80 -12.26 0.87
C ALA A 438 7.06 -12.42 -0.64
N LEU A 439 6.81 -11.38 -1.44
CA LEU A 439 7.04 -11.40 -2.88
C LEU A 439 8.53 -11.54 -3.22
N ALA A 440 9.43 -10.92 -2.44
CA ALA A 440 10.87 -11.05 -2.63
C ALA A 440 11.30 -12.52 -2.51
N VAL A 441 10.83 -13.21 -1.47
CA VAL A 441 11.04 -14.65 -1.28
C VAL A 441 10.41 -15.47 -2.42
N LEU A 442 9.15 -15.18 -2.78
CA LEU A 442 8.43 -15.93 -3.79
C LEU A 442 9.04 -15.82 -5.19
N PHE A 443 9.66 -14.67 -5.52
CA PHE A 443 10.31 -14.43 -6.81
C PHE A 443 11.84 -14.57 -6.79
N ASP A 444 12.41 -15.14 -5.72
CA ASP A 444 13.84 -15.45 -5.60
C ASP A 444 14.74 -14.21 -5.77
N VAL A 445 14.34 -13.09 -5.15
CA VAL A 445 15.16 -11.89 -5.04
C VAL A 445 16.32 -12.09 -4.05
N PRO A 446 16.13 -12.57 -2.82
CA PRO A 446 17.21 -13.05 -1.96
C PRO A 446 17.74 -14.42 -2.42
N ASP A 447 18.91 -14.81 -1.93
CA ASP A 447 19.32 -16.21 -1.92
C ASP A 447 18.55 -17.02 -0.87
N ALA A 448 18.77 -18.34 -0.82
CA ALA A 448 18.03 -19.23 0.08
C ALA A 448 18.25 -18.92 1.57
N ASP A 449 19.47 -18.53 1.97
CA ASP A 449 19.80 -18.22 3.36
C ASP A 449 19.11 -16.92 3.80
N ARG A 450 19.16 -15.89 2.96
CA ARG A 450 18.42 -14.64 3.18
C ARG A 450 16.91 -14.86 3.16
N ALA A 451 16.39 -15.72 2.29
CA ALA A 451 14.97 -16.06 2.27
C ALA A 451 14.52 -16.71 3.58
N ALA A 452 15.27 -17.69 4.08
CA ALA A 452 15.01 -18.32 5.38
C ALA A 452 15.14 -17.32 6.55
N SER A 453 16.11 -16.41 6.46
CA SER A 453 16.30 -15.31 7.40
C SER A 453 15.10 -14.37 7.46
N ILE A 454 14.56 -13.94 6.31
CA ILE A 454 13.39 -13.06 6.25
C ILE A 454 12.22 -13.69 7.02
N ILE A 455 11.89 -14.94 6.70
CA ILE A 455 10.74 -15.62 7.31
C ILE A 455 10.93 -15.85 8.81
N SER A 456 12.14 -16.16 9.27
CA SER A 456 12.41 -16.41 10.69
C SER A 456 12.60 -15.14 11.54
N ARG A 457 13.14 -14.05 10.97
CA ARG A 457 13.50 -12.83 11.70
C ARG A 457 12.48 -11.70 11.58
N SER A 458 11.60 -11.70 10.57
CA SER A 458 10.61 -10.65 10.43
C SER A 458 9.57 -10.63 11.56
N PRO A 459 9.16 -9.45 12.03
CA PRO A 459 8.24 -9.31 13.14
C PRO A 459 6.84 -9.80 12.79
N VAL A 460 6.27 -10.67 13.63
CA VAL A 460 4.90 -11.16 13.53
C VAL A 460 4.16 -10.87 14.83
N THR A 461 2.89 -10.44 14.73
CA THR A 461 2.06 -10.15 15.90
C THR A 461 1.11 -11.30 16.22
N GLU A 462 0.51 -11.27 17.41
CA GLU A 462 -0.34 -12.34 17.95
C GLU A 462 -1.41 -12.87 16.98
N TYR A 463 -2.07 -11.98 16.22
CA TYR A 463 -3.17 -12.37 15.31
C TYR A 463 -2.75 -12.54 13.85
N GLY A 464 -1.49 -12.25 13.48
CA GLY A 464 -1.04 -12.27 12.09
C GLY A 464 0.18 -11.37 11.84
N VAL A 465 0.72 -11.44 10.62
CA VAL A 465 1.71 -10.49 10.11
C VAL A 465 1.02 -9.17 9.79
N THR A 466 1.55 -8.06 10.30
CA THR A 466 1.01 -6.73 10.00
C THR A 466 1.53 -6.22 8.67
N CYS A 467 0.78 -5.35 8.00
CA CYS A 467 1.19 -4.80 6.70
C CYS A 467 2.55 -4.07 6.80
N ILE A 468 2.75 -3.30 7.87
CA ILE A 468 4.03 -2.68 8.23
C ILE A 468 4.35 -2.92 9.71
N TYR A 469 5.63 -2.86 10.08
CA TYR A 469 6.06 -2.89 11.49
C TYR A 469 7.41 -2.16 11.70
N PRO A 470 7.61 -1.43 12.83
CA PRO A 470 6.59 -1.10 13.84
C PRO A 470 5.53 -0.13 13.31
N GLN A 471 4.47 0.04 14.09
CA GLN A 471 3.33 0.88 13.72
C GLN A 471 3.67 2.37 13.85
N ILE A 472 2.94 3.19 13.09
CA ILE A 472 3.01 4.66 13.11
C ILE A 472 2.08 5.18 14.22
N PRO A 473 2.57 6.05 15.12
CA PRO A 473 1.77 6.57 16.23
C PRO A 473 0.67 7.51 15.75
N GLY A 474 -0.49 7.47 16.42
CA GLY A 474 -1.60 8.40 16.18
C GLY A 474 -2.35 8.19 14.86
N ILE A 475 -2.14 7.05 14.18
CA ILE A 475 -2.83 6.69 12.95
C ILE A 475 -3.76 5.49 13.21
N PRO A 476 -5.07 5.59 12.90
CA PRO A 476 -6.05 4.54 13.14
C PRO A 476 -5.83 3.34 12.20
N PRO A 477 -6.30 2.13 12.56
CA PRO A 477 -6.05 0.94 11.78
C PRO A 477 -6.64 0.99 10.36
N TYR A 478 -5.81 0.84 9.35
CA TYR A 478 -6.24 0.44 7.99
C TYR A 478 -5.10 -0.26 7.27
N HIS A 479 -4.04 0.44 6.85
CA HIS A 479 -2.77 -0.20 6.48
C HIS A 479 -1.82 -0.22 7.66
N ASN A 480 -1.71 0.91 8.37
CA ASN A 480 -1.04 0.97 9.65
C ASN A 480 -1.81 0.11 10.64
N ASN A 481 -1.10 -0.58 11.53
CA ASN A 481 -1.71 -1.27 12.66
C ASN A 481 -2.79 -2.30 12.27
N ALA A 482 -2.61 -2.93 11.12
CA ALA A 482 -3.59 -3.83 10.53
C ALA A 482 -2.96 -5.10 9.97
N ILE A 483 -3.77 -6.15 9.93
CA ILE A 483 -3.48 -7.44 9.30
C ILE A 483 -4.45 -7.59 8.15
N TRP A 484 -3.93 -7.77 6.93
CA TRP A 484 -4.74 -8.04 5.74
C TRP A 484 -4.63 -9.52 5.39
N PRO A 485 -5.72 -10.30 5.37
CA PRO A 485 -5.65 -11.75 5.13
C PRO A 485 -4.96 -12.15 3.82
N PHE A 486 -5.02 -11.31 2.79
CA PHE A 486 -4.30 -11.58 1.54
C PHE A 486 -2.78 -11.41 1.69
N VAL A 487 -2.31 -10.41 2.43
CA VAL A 487 -0.88 -10.21 2.74
C VAL A 487 -0.39 -11.38 3.58
N GLN A 488 -1.17 -11.77 4.59
CA GLN A 488 -0.94 -13.00 5.37
C GLN A 488 -0.85 -14.24 4.47
N SER A 489 -1.70 -14.32 3.43
CA SER A 489 -1.67 -15.45 2.50
C SER A 489 -0.37 -15.50 1.70
N TYR A 490 0.11 -14.37 1.16
CA TYR A 490 1.43 -14.32 0.50
C TYR A 490 2.57 -14.65 1.47
N TRP A 491 2.50 -14.16 2.72
CA TRP A 491 3.45 -14.51 3.77
C TRP A 491 3.47 -16.02 4.04
N ASN A 492 2.30 -16.67 4.07
CA ASN A 492 2.17 -18.12 4.22
C ASN A 492 2.78 -18.88 3.04
N LEU A 493 2.60 -18.38 1.80
CA LEU A 493 3.24 -18.98 0.63
C LEU A 493 4.78 -18.89 0.73
N ALA A 494 5.31 -17.76 1.21
CA ALA A 494 6.74 -17.58 1.42
C ALA A 494 7.28 -18.48 2.55
N ALA A 495 6.52 -18.63 3.64
CA ALA A 495 6.84 -19.57 4.73
C ALA A 495 6.82 -21.03 4.25
N ALA A 496 5.84 -21.40 3.43
CA ALA A 496 5.76 -22.73 2.81
C ALA A 496 6.96 -22.99 1.87
N LYS A 497 7.32 -22.01 1.02
CA LYS A 497 8.48 -22.09 0.11
C LYS A 497 9.80 -22.28 0.84
N THR A 498 9.98 -21.62 1.98
CA THR A 498 11.20 -21.70 2.80
C THR A 498 11.18 -22.87 3.79
N GLY A 499 10.05 -23.56 3.93
CA GLY A 499 9.89 -24.67 4.86
C GLY A 499 9.85 -24.27 6.33
N ASN A 500 9.46 -23.03 6.67
CA ASN A 500 9.28 -22.64 8.08
C ASN A 500 7.87 -22.99 8.57
N GLU A 501 7.76 -24.10 9.30
CA GLU A 501 6.48 -24.63 9.75
C GLU A 501 5.81 -23.76 10.83
N GLN A 502 6.58 -23.18 11.74
CA GLN A 502 6.03 -22.37 12.84
C GLN A 502 5.33 -21.11 12.31
N VAL A 503 5.98 -20.42 11.36
CA VAL A 503 5.42 -19.24 10.70
C VAL A 503 4.19 -19.62 9.86
N LEU A 504 4.25 -20.75 9.15
CA LEU A 504 3.12 -21.24 8.37
C LEU A 504 1.91 -21.60 9.26
N LEU A 505 2.13 -22.29 10.38
CA LEU A 505 1.06 -22.65 11.33
C LEU A 505 0.39 -21.41 11.92
N HIS A 506 1.18 -20.41 12.35
CA HIS A 506 0.67 -19.14 12.84
C HIS A 506 -0.20 -18.43 11.80
N GLY A 507 0.32 -18.34 10.57
CA GLY A 507 -0.39 -17.66 9.49
C GLY A 507 -1.63 -18.39 8.97
N LEU A 508 -1.64 -19.72 8.96
CA LEU A 508 -2.86 -20.52 8.71
C LEU A 508 -3.89 -20.28 9.80
N ALA A 509 -3.44 -20.22 11.07
CA ALA A 509 -4.31 -19.96 12.20
C ALA A 509 -4.94 -18.57 12.14
N SER A 510 -4.20 -17.54 11.70
CA SER A 510 -4.71 -16.18 11.45
C SER A 510 -5.90 -16.19 10.48
N ILE A 511 -5.73 -16.80 9.30
CA ILE A 511 -6.76 -16.86 8.25
C ILE A 511 -7.98 -17.65 8.70
N TYR A 512 -7.78 -18.85 9.27
CA TYR A 512 -8.90 -19.72 9.64
C TYR A 512 -9.65 -19.22 10.87
N ARG A 513 -8.96 -18.60 11.84
CA ARG A 513 -9.60 -17.91 12.96
C ARG A 513 -10.54 -16.82 12.44
N ALA A 514 -10.05 -15.95 11.58
CA ALA A 514 -10.82 -14.83 11.04
C ALA A 514 -12.06 -15.33 10.28
N GLY A 515 -11.88 -16.22 9.30
CA GLY A 515 -12.99 -16.74 8.50
C GLY A 515 -14.05 -17.47 9.34
N ALA A 516 -13.63 -18.27 10.32
CA ALA A 516 -14.57 -19.02 11.17
C ALA A 516 -15.36 -18.11 12.13
N PHE A 517 -14.73 -17.11 12.74
CA PHE A 517 -15.44 -16.19 13.63
C PHE A 517 -16.34 -15.22 12.88
N PHE A 518 -15.88 -14.71 11.74
CA PHE A 518 -16.54 -13.62 11.02
C PHE A 518 -17.58 -14.12 10.01
N LEU A 519 -17.49 -15.39 9.62
CA LEU A 519 -18.38 -16.03 8.66
C LEU A 519 -18.36 -15.35 7.27
N THR A 520 -17.22 -14.72 6.95
CA THR A 520 -16.91 -14.09 5.67
C THR A 520 -15.41 -13.82 5.60
N ASN A 521 -14.87 -13.63 4.40
CA ASN A 521 -13.51 -13.11 4.21
C ASN A 521 -13.54 -11.57 4.18
N TYR A 522 -13.21 -10.93 5.31
CA TYR A 522 -13.03 -9.47 5.41
C TYR A 522 -11.70 -9.00 4.79
N GLU A 523 -11.62 -7.71 4.43
CA GLU A 523 -10.42 -7.10 3.85
C GLU A 523 -9.26 -7.00 4.84
N ASN A 524 -9.54 -6.59 6.07
CA ASN A 524 -8.51 -6.32 7.07
C ASN A 524 -9.03 -6.53 8.50
N MET A 525 -8.09 -6.58 9.45
CA MET A 525 -8.32 -6.71 10.89
C MET A 525 -7.38 -5.79 11.66
N VAL A 526 -7.79 -5.34 12.84
CA VAL A 526 -6.94 -4.56 13.77
C VAL A 526 -5.85 -5.47 14.36
N ALA A 527 -4.59 -5.06 14.28
CA ALA A 527 -3.45 -5.89 14.70
C ALA A 527 -3.45 -6.22 16.22
N GLN A 528 -3.93 -5.32 17.08
CA GLN A 528 -3.98 -5.56 18.54
C GLN A 528 -5.04 -6.56 18.97
N THR A 529 -6.18 -6.61 18.28
CA THR A 529 -7.38 -7.33 18.75
C THR A 529 -7.76 -8.50 17.85
N GLY A 530 -7.22 -8.53 16.63
CA GLY A 530 -7.62 -9.48 15.60
C GLY A 530 -9.09 -9.33 15.22
N ASP A 531 -9.69 -8.15 15.43
CA ASP A 531 -11.10 -7.86 15.14
C ASP A 531 -11.25 -7.11 13.82
N PHE A 532 -12.34 -7.36 13.09
CA PHE A 532 -12.63 -6.66 11.85
C PHE A 532 -13.21 -5.26 12.10
N LEU A 533 -13.90 -5.06 13.23
CA LEU A 533 -14.36 -3.74 13.68
C LEU A 533 -13.22 -2.98 14.37
N GLY A 534 -13.11 -1.69 14.05
CA GLY A 534 -12.02 -0.81 14.51
C GLY A 534 -11.03 -0.42 13.40
N THR A 535 -11.20 -0.97 12.20
CA THR A 535 -10.53 -0.51 10.98
C THR A 535 -11.31 0.66 10.35
N GLU A 536 -10.63 1.59 9.67
CA GLU A 536 -11.27 2.78 9.05
C GLU A 536 -12.34 2.37 8.02
N ILE A 537 -12.01 1.43 7.13
CA ILE A 537 -12.93 0.84 6.16
C ILE A 537 -12.68 -0.66 6.01
N ASN A 538 -13.75 -1.38 5.68
CA ASN A 538 -13.74 -2.84 5.51
C ASN A 538 -14.98 -3.32 4.73
N SER A 539 -14.90 -4.46 4.06
CA SER A 539 -16.01 -5.13 3.36
C SER A 539 -15.94 -6.63 3.58
N ASP A 540 -17.12 -7.23 3.72
CA ASP A 540 -17.32 -8.66 3.53
C ASP A 540 -17.10 -9.06 2.06
N ARG A 541 -16.87 -10.35 1.84
CA ARG A 541 -16.56 -10.92 0.52
C ARG A 541 -15.45 -10.14 -0.19
N MET A 542 -14.35 -9.84 0.49
CA MET A 542 -13.21 -9.16 -0.14
C MET A 542 -12.46 -10.12 -1.06
N LEU A 543 -12.30 -9.74 -2.33
CA LEU A 543 -11.77 -10.56 -3.42
C LEU A 543 -10.38 -11.12 -3.08
N TRP A 544 -9.52 -10.29 -2.52
CA TRP A 544 -8.18 -10.68 -2.11
C TRP A 544 -8.18 -11.72 -1.00
N SER A 545 -8.97 -11.49 0.04
CA SER A 545 -8.99 -12.33 1.24
C SER A 545 -9.59 -13.70 0.94
N MET A 546 -10.65 -13.76 0.13
CA MET A 546 -11.20 -15.05 -0.31
C MET A 546 -10.21 -15.80 -1.21
N ALA A 547 -9.51 -15.10 -2.11
CA ALA A 547 -8.47 -15.72 -2.94
C ALA A 547 -7.32 -16.25 -2.06
N GLY A 548 -6.95 -15.51 -1.01
CA GLY A 548 -5.97 -15.92 -0.02
C GLY A 548 -6.36 -17.19 0.73
N ASN A 549 -7.61 -17.30 1.19
CA ASN A 549 -8.12 -18.51 1.82
C ASN A 549 -8.08 -19.73 0.86
N LEU A 550 -8.55 -19.55 -0.37
CA LEU A 550 -8.48 -20.57 -1.43
C LEU A 550 -7.03 -21.00 -1.71
N ALA A 551 -6.08 -20.06 -1.71
CA ALA A 551 -4.66 -20.34 -1.94
C ALA A 551 -4.08 -21.27 -0.86
N MET A 552 -4.59 -21.27 0.37
CA MET A 552 -4.11 -22.22 1.40
C MET A 552 -4.39 -23.67 0.98
N VAL A 553 -5.51 -23.93 0.31
CA VAL A 553 -5.80 -25.26 -0.26
C VAL A 553 -4.98 -25.50 -1.54
N TYR A 554 -5.11 -24.63 -2.54
CA TYR A 554 -4.52 -24.86 -3.86
C TYR A 554 -2.98 -24.75 -3.88
N ARG A 555 -2.42 -23.71 -3.27
CA ARG A 555 -0.99 -23.39 -3.35
C ARG A 555 -0.17 -24.00 -2.22
N VAL A 556 -0.73 -24.11 -1.01
CA VAL A 556 -0.02 -24.67 0.16
C VAL A 556 -0.26 -26.17 0.26
N PHE A 557 -1.47 -26.60 0.61
CA PHE A 557 -1.73 -28.02 0.88
C PHE A 557 -1.62 -28.90 -0.37
N MET A 558 -2.15 -28.45 -1.50
CA MET A 558 -2.01 -29.16 -2.78
C MET A 558 -0.65 -28.88 -3.44
N GLY A 559 -0.01 -27.75 -3.12
CA GLY A 559 1.30 -27.41 -3.67
C GLY A 559 1.30 -27.04 -5.13
N MET A 560 0.21 -26.48 -5.66
CA MET A 560 0.03 -26.31 -7.10
C MET A 560 0.81 -25.10 -7.65
N SER A 561 1.70 -25.37 -8.59
CA SER A 561 2.43 -24.37 -9.36
C SER A 561 2.24 -24.62 -10.86
N PHE A 562 1.77 -23.61 -11.58
CA PHE A 562 1.50 -23.71 -13.02
C PHE A 562 2.70 -23.15 -13.77
N GLU A 563 3.27 -23.93 -14.66
CA GLU A 563 4.41 -23.54 -15.48
C GLU A 563 4.12 -23.76 -16.97
N THR A 564 5.00 -23.25 -17.84
CA THR A 564 4.78 -23.34 -19.29
C THR A 564 4.78 -24.79 -19.79
N ASP A 565 5.45 -25.69 -19.08
CA ASP A 565 5.57 -27.12 -19.38
C ASP A 565 4.48 -27.99 -18.75
N GLY A 566 3.82 -27.53 -17.69
CA GLY A 566 2.79 -28.31 -17.01
C GLY A 566 2.38 -27.78 -15.64
N LEU A 567 1.58 -28.59 -14.93
CA LEU A 567 1.21 -28.35 -13.53
C LEU A 567 2.14 -29.18 -12.63
N HIS A 568 2.85 -28.50 -11.74
CA HIS A 568 3.80 -29.07 -10.79
C HIS A 568 3.20 -29.13 -9.39
N PHE A 569 3.58 -30.15 -8.62
CA PHE A 569 3.11 -30.36 -7.24
C PHE A 569 4.26 -30.32 -6.22
N HIS A 570 4.17 -29.34 -5.31
CA HIS A 570 5.07 -29.15 -4.17
C HIS A 570 4.26 -28.97 -2.87
N PRO A 571 3.46 -29.97 -2.46
CA PRO A 571 2.57 -29.83 -1.31
C PRO A 571 3.33 -29.61 -0.02
N VAL A 572 2.84 -28.66 0.79
CA VAL A 572 3.36 -28.36 2.13
C VAL A 572 2.25 -28.57 3.14
N VAL A 573 2.41 -29.60 3.97
CA VAL A 573 1.42 -29.99 4.97
C VAL A 573 2.08 -29.97 6.35
N PRO A 574 1.74 -29.01 7.22
CA PRO A 574 2.19 -29.05 8.60
C PRO A 574 1.72 -30.34 9.32
N GLU A 575 2.50 -30.81 10.29
CA GLU A 575 2.24 -32.04 11.05
C GLU A 575 0.84 -32.03 11.69
N ALA A 576 0.44 -30.90 12.28
CA ALA A 576 -0.88 -30.72 12.89
C ALA A 576 -2.04 -30.88 11.87
N TYR A 577 -1.78 -30.59 10.59
CA TYR A 577 -2.70 -30.74 9.48
C TYR A 577 -2.55 -32.07 8.76
N GLY A 578 -1.83 -33.05 9.31
CA GLY A 578 -1.60 -34.35 8.68
C GLY A 578 -2.88 -35.15 8.39
N GLY A 579 -2.71 -36.22 7.61
CA GLY A 579 -3.80 -37.11 7.19
C GLY A 579 -4.10 -37.02 5.70
N THR A 580 -5.23 -37.59 5.28
CA THR A 580 -5.66 -37.61 3.88
C THR A 580 -6.50 -36.38 3.55
N ARG A 581 -6.23 -35.77 2.41
CA ARG A 581 -7.03 -34.69 1.82
C ARG A 581 -7.21 -34.91 0.32
N SER A 582 -8.32 -34.45 -0.22
CA SER A 582 -8.64 -34.59 -1.64
C SER A 582 -9.19 -33.29 -2.21
N LEU A 583 -8.80 -32.98 -3.44
CA LEU A 583 -9.36 -31.94 -4.29
C LEU A 583 -9.89 -32.61 -5.55
N THR A 584 -11.22 -32.68 -5.70
CA THR A 584 -11.88 -33.36 -6.81
C THR A 584 -12.52 -32.37 -7.77
N ASN A 585 -12.74 -32.78 -9.02
CA ASN A 585 -13.30 -31.94 -10.08
C ASN A 585 -12.47 -30.65 -10.33
N PHE A 586 -11.14 -30.74 -10.20
CA PHE A 586 -10.25 -29.62 -10.51
C PHE A 586 -10.01 -29.56 -12.02
N LYS A 587 -10.37 -28.45 -12.65
CA LYS A 587 -10.19 -28.29 -14.10
C LYS A 587 -8.81 -27.72 -14.39
N TYR A 588 -8.07 -28.40 -15.26
CA TYR A 588 -6.79 -27.94 -15.78
C TYR A 588 -6.74 -28.14 -17.28
N ARG A 589 -6.84 -27.04 -18.04
CA ARG A 589 -6.91 -27.05 -19.50
C ARG A 589 -8.04 -27.98 -19.99
N GLN A 590 -7.69 -29.03 -20.74
CA GLN A 590 -8.65 -30.00 -21.28
C GLN A 590 -8.82 -31.23 -20.36
N ALA A 591 -8.23 -31.22 -19.16
CA ALA A 591 -8.31 -32.28 -18.17
C ALA A 591 -9.15 -31.89 -16.94
N THR A 592 -9.73 -32.90 -16.31
CA THR A 592 -10.30 -32.83 -14.96
C THR A 592 -9.49 -33.74 -14.05
N LEU A 593 -9.00 -33.19 -12.94
CA LEU A 593 -8.11 -33.88 -12.01
C LEU A 593 -8.84 -34.13 -10.68
N ASP A 594 -8.72 -35.35 -10.19
CA ASP A 594 -9.01 -35.71 -8.82
C ASP A 594 -7.67 -35.98 -8.11
N ILE A 595 -7.31 -35.11 -7.17
CA ILE A 595 -6.00 -35.10 -6.52
C ILE A 595 -6.18 -35.54 -5.07
N THR A 596 -5.41 -36.52 -4.61
CA THR A 596 -5.38 -36.98 -3.23
C THR A 596 -3.98 -36.91 -2.66
N ILE A 597 -3.82 -36.30 -1.48
CA ILE A 597 -2.55 -36.20 -0.76
C ILE A 597 -2.68 -36.91 0.59
N LYS A 598 -1.72 -37.79 0.88
CA LYS A 598 -1.66 -38.57 2.12
C LYS A 598 -0.39 -38.20 2.91
N GLY A 599 -0.55 -37.95 4.21
CA GLY A 599 0.56 -37.73 5.14
C GLY A 599 0.74 -36.27 5.54
N HIS A 600 1.97 -35.92 5.94
CA HIS A 600 2.40 -34.56 6.28
C HIS A 600 3.87 -34.35 5.89
N GLY A 601 4.34 -33.11 5.98
CA GLY A 601 5.64 -32.66 5.51
C GLY A 601 5.55 -31.98 4.14
N ASN A 602 6.71 -31.79 3.52
CA ASN A 602 6.89 -31.11 2.23
C ASN A 602 7.76 -31.92 1.25
N VAL A 603 8.03 -33.19 1.56
CA VAL A 603 8.82 -34.09 0.71
C VAL A 603 7.90 -35.16 0.13
N VAL A 604 7.80 -35.20 -1.20
CA VAL A 604 7.03 -36.21 -1.91
C VAL A 604 7.79 -37.53 -1.90
N GLN A 605 7.19 -38.57 -1.31
CA GLN A 605 7.70 -39.94 -1.37
C GLN A 605 7.36 -40.62 -2.70
N LYS A 606 6.13 -40.40 -3.16
CA LYS A 606 5.58 -41.03 -4.35
C LYS A 606 4.48 -40.16 -4.94
N ILE A 607 4.48 -40.03 -6.26
CA ILE A 607 3.39 -39.39 -7.01
C ILE A 607 3.00 -40.27 -8.19
N THR A 608 1.70 -40.50 -8.36
CA THR A 608 1.16 -41.32 -9.46
C THR A 608 0.01 -40.62 -10.17
N MET A 609 -0.09 -40.81 -11.48
CA MET A 609 -1.22 -40.45 -12.31
C MET A 609 -1.83 -41.73 -12.91
N ASP A 610 -3.12 -41.95 -12.69
CA ASP A 610 -3.85 -43.15 -13.12
C ASP A 610 -3.15 -44.47 -12.72
N GLY A 611 -2.60 -44.50 -11.51
CA GLY A 611 -1.88 -45.64 -10.93
C GLY A 611 -0.44 -45.85 -11.44
N SER A 612 0.01 -45.08 -12.43
CA SER A 612 1.38 -45.11 -12.93
C SER A 612 2.21 -43.98 -12.33
N GLU A 613 3.51 -44.19 -12.10
CA GLU A 613 4.40 -43.15 -11.57
C GLU A 613 4.40 -41.91 -12.46
N LEU A 614 4.15 -40.75 -11.85
CA LEU A 614 4.14 -39.47 -12.56
C LEU A 614 5.56 -38.94 -12.60
N LYS A 615 6.18 -39.01 -13.78
CA LYS A 615 7.56 -38.58 -13.98
C LYS A 615 7.75 -37.11 -13.59
N ASP A 616 8.78 -36.84 -12.80
CA ASP A 616 9.18 -35.52 -12.31
C ASP A 616 8.07 -34.78 -11.50
N GLY A 617 6.95 -35.45 -11.19
CA GLY A 617 5.79 -34.84 -10.54
C GLY A 617 5.02 -33.82 -11.40
N ILE A 618 5.18 -33.85 -12.72
CA ILE A 618 4.63 -32.86 -13.64
C ILE A 618 3.43 -33.43 -14.38
N VAL A 619 2.27 -32.80 -14.23
CA VAL A 619 1.07 -33.07 -15.06
C VAL A 619 1.24 -32.38 -16.42
N PRO A 620 1.24 -33.14 -17.53
CA PRO A 620 1.53 -32.59 -18.85
C PRO A 620 0.55 -31.50 -19.28
N ALA A 621 1.09 -30.47 -19.92
CA ALA A 621 0.38 -29.35 -20.54
C ALA A 621 -0.73 -29.74 -21.55
N ASN A 622 -0.65 -30.93 -22.15
CA ASN A 622 -1.56 -31.42 -23.19
C ASN A 622 -2.51 -32.53 -22.70
N LEU A 623 -2.60 -32.75 -21.38
CA LEU A 623 -3.47 -33.75 -20.79
C LEU A 623 -4.94 -33.47 -21.10
N THR A 624 -5.72 -34.52 -21.36
CA THR A 624 -7.14 -34.43 -21.72
C THR A 624 -7.95 -35.51 -21.03
N GLY A 625 -9.18 -35.20 -20.62
CA GLY A 625 -10.08 -36.17 -19.99
C GLY A 625 -9.94 -36.20 -18.46
N ASN A 626 -10.41 -37.27 -17.83
CA ASN A 626 -10.47 -37.35 -16.37
C ASN A 626 -9.30 -38.21 -15.85
N HIS A 627 -8.58 -37.69 -14.86
CA HIS A 627 -7.39 -38.33 -14.31
C HIS A 627 -7.37 -38.28 -12.79
N THR A 628 -6.73 -39.27 -12.18
CA THR A 628 -6.51 -39.32 -10.74
C THR A 628 -5.04 -39.14 -10.42
N ILE A 629 -4.72 -38.21 -9.54
CA ILE A 629 -3.38 -37.97 -8.99
C ILE A 629 -3.36 -38.40 -7.53
N GLU A 630 -2.42 -39.27 -7.17
CA GLU A 630 -2.16 -39.63 -5.77
C GLU A 630 -0.74 -39.21 -5.38
N ILE A 631 -0.62 -38.50 -4.26
CA ILE A 631 0.65 -38.02 -3.70
C ILE A 631 0.78 -38.55 -2.28
N GLU A 632 1.90 -39.22 -2.00
CA GLU A 632 2.27 -39.68 -0.66
C GLU A 632 3.44 -38.87 -0.16
N LEU A 633 3.29 -38.25 1.01
CA LEU A 633 4.33 -37.45 1.66
C LEU A 633 5.21 -38.31 2.57
N ASN A 634 6.52 -38.05 2.55
CA ASN A 634 7.47 -38.72 3.41
C ASN A 634 7.55 -38.04 4.78
N ALA A 635 6.69 -38.45 5.71
CA ALA A 635 6.68 -37.97 7.08
C ALA A 635 7.99 -38.24 7.86
N SER A 636 8.86 -39.15 7.39
CA SER A 636 10.11 -39.48 8.07
C SER A 636 11.23 -38.48 7.77
N ILE A 637 11.10 -37.65 6.72
CA ILE A 637 12.11 -36.64 6.36
C ILE A 637 11.64 -35.27 6.87
N LYS A 638 12.29 -34.78 7.92
CA LYS A 638 12.03 -33.45 8.48
C LYS A 638 12.84 -32.40 7.71
N THR A 639 12.27 -31.84 6.64
CA THR A 639 12.87 -30.68 5.95
C THR A 639 12.21 -29.36 6.29
N MET A 640 10.99 -29.40 6.84
CA MET A 640 10.40 -28.22 7.46
C MET A 640 11.18 -27.92 8.75
N GLN A 641 11.77 -26.74 8.80
CA GLN A 641 12.68 -26.33 9.86
C GLN A 641 11.91 -25.56 10.93
N GLU A 642 12.12 -25.92 12.20
CA GLU A 642 11.73 -25.09 13.35
C GLU A 642 12.76 -23.95 13.53
N ASN A 643 12.88 -23.09 12.52
CA ASN A 643 13.83 -21.97 12.53
C ASN A 643 13.37 -20.77 13.39
N GLY A 644 12.38 -20.99 14.25
CA GLY A 644 11.77 -19.95 15.05
C GLY A 644 10.73 -19.13 14.27
N ILE A 645 9.94 -18.42 15.06
CA ILE A 645 9.07 -17.32 14.66
C ILE A 645 9.41 -16.12 15.55
N ASN A 646 9.62 -14.94 14.95
CA ASN A 646 9.86 -13.71 15.70
C ASN A 646 8.53 -13.06 16.10
N ASN A 647 7.89 -13.62 17.13
CA ASN A 647 6.70 -13.04 17.73
C ASN A 647 7.06 -11.80 18.55
N VAL A 648 6.43 -10.68 18.21
CA VAL A 648 6.65 -9.38 18.86
C VAL A 648 5.33 -8.82 19.38
N VAL A 649 5.43 -8.03 20.45
CA VAL A 649 4.32 -7.18 20.89
C VAL A 649 4.07 -6.11 19.83
N ASN A 650 2.81 -5.76 19.63
CA ASN A 650 2.46 -4.69 18.72
C ASN A 650 2.98 -3.34 19.25
N HIS A 651 3.97 -2.76 18.57
CA HIS A 651 4.73 -1.59 19.02
C HIS A 651 4.51 -0.39 18.08
N PHE A 652 4.53 0.81 18.64
CA PHE A 652 4.44 2.06 17.90
C PHE A 652 5.73 2.84 18.08
N THR A 653 6.34 3.33 17.01
CA THR A 653 7.50 4.20 17.12
C THR A 653 7.11 5.57 17.67
N LEU A 654 8.12 6.39 18.01
CA LEU A 654 7.90 7.82 18.27
C LEU A 654 7.46 8.56 17.01
N ALA A 655 6.91 9.76 17.20
CA ALA A 655 6.62 10.68 16.11
C ALA A 655 7.92 11.21 15.49
N GLY A 656 7.88 11.51 14.18
CA GLY A 656 9.00 12.15 13.51
C GLY A 656 9.23 13.58 14.04
N PRO A 657 10.49 13.99 14.31
CA PRO A 657 10.81 15.36 14.73
C PRO A 657 10.35 16.43 13.73
N ARG A 658 9.90 17.57 14.26
CA ARG A 658 9.68 18.81 13.50
C ARG A 658 10.91 19.68 13.63
N VAL A 659 11.53 20.00 12.51
CA VAL A 659 12.80 20.72 12.49
C VAL A 659 12.57 22.11 11.95
N GLU A 660 12.93 23.11 12.74
CA GLU A 660 12.97 24.51 12.37
C GLU A 660 14.39 24.90 11.98
N LYS A 661 14.50 25.73 10.93
CA LYS A 661 15.76 26.29 10.46
C LYS A 661 15.87 27.76 10.89
N ASP A 662 16.86 28.08 11.70
CA ASP A 662 17.28 29.45 11.98
C ASP A 662 18.71 29.67 11.48
N SER A 663 18.85 30.25 10.30
CA SER A 663 20.14 30.45 9.64
C SER A 663 20.91 29.13 9.48
N MET A 664 21.95 28.89 10.29
CA MET A 664 22.77 27.66 10.33
C MET A 664 22.42 26.74 11.51
N LEU A 665 21.43 27.08 12.32
CA LEU A 665 20.96 26.29 13.45
C LEU A 665 19.70 25.51 13.03
N LEU A 666 19.73 24.20 13.26
CA LEU A 666 18.53 23.36 13.27
C LEU A 666 18.07 23.21 14.72
N LYS A 667 16.77 23.36 14.96
CA LYS A 667 16.15 23.17 16.26
C LYS A 667 14.90 22.31 16.13
N TRP A 668 14.66 21.43 17.08
CA TRP A 668 13.41 20.68 17.18
C TRP A 668 12.94 20.63 18.64
N GLU A 669 11.69 20.24 18.85
CA GLU A 669 11.16 20.01 20.19
C GLU A 669 11.62 18.65 20.72
N ALA A 670 11.92 18.60 22.02
CA ALA A 670 12.18 17.34 22.70
C ALA A 670 10.91 16.48 22.67
N ILE A 671 11.06 15.22 22.29
CA ILE A 671 9.96 14.26 22.16
C ILE A 671 9.96 13.40 23.41
N ASP A 672 8.79 13.27 24.05
CA ASP A 672 8.64 12.42 25.22
C ASP A 672 9.05 10.98 24.89
N GLN A 673 9.75 10.32 25.81
CA GLN A 673 10.31 8.96 25.65
C GLN A 673 11.39 8.81 24.55
N ALA A 674 11.84 9.90 23.92
CA ALA A 674 13.01 9.85 23.05
C ALA A 674 14.28 9.69 23.89
N LYS A 675 14.98 8.58 23.69
CA LYS A 675 16.30 8.33 24.26
C LYS A 675 17.37 9.16 23.57
N ALA A 676 17.21 9.37 22.25
CA ALA A 676 18.12 10.14 21.43
C ALA A 676 17.52 10.53 20.07
N TYR A 677 18.32 11.25 19.29
CA TYR A 677 18.06 11.62 17.91
C TYR A 677 19.21 11.20 16.99
N HIS A 678 18.86 10.76 15.78
CA HIS A 678 19.84 10.55 14.71
C HIS A 678 19.77 11.70 13.71
N ILE A 679 20.95 12.22 13.36
CA ILE A 679 21.10 13.26 12.35
C ILE A 679 21.61 12.59 11.08
N TYR A 680 20.95 12.90 9.96
CA TYR A 680 21.32 12.46 8.62
C TYR A 680 21.75 13.65 7.78
N ARG A 681 22.81 13.49 7.00
CA ARG A 681 23.29 14.46 6.00
C ARG A 681 23.31 13.81 4.62
N ASN A 682 22.63 14.43 3.65
CA ASN A 682 22.53 13.93 2.26
C ASN A 682 22.14 12.44 2.20
N GLY A 683 21.13 12.08 2.97
CA GLY A 683 20.59 10.72 3.03
C GLY A 683 21.37 9.72 3.90
N LYS A 684 22.59 10.07 4.37
CA LYS A 684 23.47 9.19 5.15
C LYS A 684 23.48 9.56 6.62
N PHE A 685 23.56 8.56 7.50
CA PHE A 685 23.74 8.76 8.94
C PHE A 685 25.01 9.59 9.20
N LEU A 686 24.88 10.63 10.02
CA LEU A 686 25.98 11.52 10.40
C LEU A 686 26.38 11.28 11.86
N GLU A 687 25.45 11.50 12.79
CA GLU A 687 25.74 11.36 14.21
C GLU A 687 24.48 11.14 15.06
N HIS A 688 24.72 10.67 16.28
CA HIS A 688 23.72 10.50 17.33
C HIS A 688 23.86 11.64 18.34
N THR A 689 22.73 12.18 18.82
CA THR A 689 22.70 13.27 19.80
C THR A 689 21.53 13.15 20.76
N THR A 690 21.70 13.65 21.98
CA THR A 690 20.60 13.87 22.95
C THR A 690 20.14 15.33 22.97
N ASN A 691 20.84 16.22 22.24
CA ASN A 691 20.48 17.63 22.15
C ASN A 691 19.36 17.81 21.12
N ALA A 692 18.45 18.75 21.37
CA ALA A 692 17.38 19.12 20.44
C ALA A 692 17.78 20.23 19.45
N THR A 693 19.09 20.39 19.22
CA THR A 693 19.66 21.40 18.32
C THR A 693 20.89 20.88 17.61
N TYR A 694 21.15 21.41 16.42
CA TYR A 694 22.33 21.09 15.63
C TYR A 694 22.85 22.31 14.85
N ILE A 695 24.15 22.61 14.95
CA ILE A 695 24.78 23.67 14.17
C ILE A 695 25.32 23.07 12.87
N VAL A 696 24.75 23.50 11.75
CA VAL A 696 25.16 23.09 10.41
C VAL A 696 26.47 23.79 10.03
N PRO A 697 27.52 23.05 9.64
CA PRO A 697 28.73 23.65 9.11
C PRO A 697 28.47 24.37 7.78
N ALA A 698 29.09 25.54 7.58
CA ALA A 698 29.11 26.18 6.27
C ALA A 698 29.84 25.30 5.25
N GLY A 699 29.33 25.24 4.01
CA GLY A 699 29.89 24.36 2.99
C GLY A 699 29.05 24.30 1.71
N PRO A 700 29.34 23.31 0.84
CA PRO A 700 28.54 23.03 -0.34
C PRO A 700 27.13 22.55 0.05
N TYR A 701 26.30 22.24 -0.94
CA TYR A 701 24.94 21.80 -0.69
C TYR A 701 24.89 20.66 0.33
N ALA A 702 24.00 20.80 1.31
CA ALA A 702 23.67 19.73 2.23
C ALA A 702 22.20 19.79 2.63
N GLU A 703 21.54 18.64 2.63
CA GLU A 703 20.26 18.45 3.32
C GLU A 703 20.47 17.72 4.64
N TYR A 704 19.71 18.12 5.65
CA TYR A 704 19.70 17.48 6.96
C TYR A 704 18.31 16.97 7.31
N LYS A 705 18.27 15.79 7.94
CA LYS A 705 17.07 15.14 8.43
C LYS A 705 17.33 14.61 9.84
N ILE A 706 16.31 14.65 10.70
CA ILE A 706 16.42 14.19 12.09
C ILE A 706 15.33 13.17 12.38
N SER A 707 15.68 12.05 13.00
CA SER A 707 14.73 11.07 13.54
C SER A 707 14.90 10.94 15.05
N ALA A 708 13.89 10.42 15.73
CA ALA A 708 13.91 10.09 17.14
C ALA A 708 14.03 8.58 17.34
N VAL A 709 14.70 8.18 18.42
CA VAL A 709 14.90 6.78 18.80
C VAL A 709 14.30 6.54 20.17
N ASP A 710 13.48 5.50 20.31
CA ASP A 710 12.89 5.11 21.59
C ASP A 710 13.82 4.22 22.43
N GLU A 711 13.38 3.90 23.65
CA GLU A 711 14.09 3.03 24.58
C GLU A 711 14.30 1.59 24.07
N MET A 712 13.51 1.16 23.07
CA MET A 712 13.62 -0.14 22.42
C MET A 712 14.47 -0.09 21.13
N GLU A 713 15.15 1.03 20.87
CA GLU A 713 15.98 1.28 19.69
C GLU A 713 15.19 1.29 18.37
N TYR A 714 13.88 1.51 18.40
CA TYR A 714 13.11 1.76 17.19
C TYR A 714 13.20 3.21 16.77
N GLU A 715 13.47 3.42 15.48
CA GLU A 715 13.60 4.74 14.89
C GLU A 715 12.26 5.23 14.32
N SER A 716 11.90 6.48 14.61
CA SER A 716 10.78 7.17 13.95
C SER A 716 11.06 7.36 12.46
N PHE A 717 10.07 7.86 11.70
CA PHE A 717 10.42 8.51 10.44
C PHE A 717 11.30 9.74 10.70
N THR A 718 12.10 10.12 9.71
CA THR A 718 12.84 11.37 9.75
C THR A 718 11.91 12.56 9.57
N SER A 719 12.37 13.73 10.03
CA SER A 719 11.83 15.04 9.69
C SER A 719 11.84 15.27 8.17
N GLU A 720 11.12 16.31 7.76
CA GLU A 720 11.27 16.87 6.42
C GLU A 720 12.74 17.28 6.17
N PRO A 721 13.31 17.04 4.97
CA PRO A 721 14.67 17.46 4.66
C PRO A 721 14.81 18.98 4.65
N VAL A 722 15.77 19.48 5.43
CA VAL A 722 16.12 20.90 5.48
C VAL A 722 17.38 21.14 4.65
N ALA A 723 17.24 21.85 3.52
CA ALA A 723 18.33 22.11 2.60
C ALA A 723 19.13 23.39 2.93
N PHE A 724 20.43 23.32 2.71
CA PHE A 724 21.41 24.40 2.74
C PHE A 724 22.12 24.40 1.42
N ALA A 725 21.98 25.47 0.63
CA ALA A 725 22.60 25.59 -0.68
C ALA A 725 23.51 26.82 -0.74
N PRO A 726 24.66 26.75 -1.43
CA PRO A 726 25.57 27.88 -1.59
C PRO A 726 24.95 28.97 -2.48
N SER A 727 24.19 28.58 -3.51
CA SER A 727 23.49 29.49 -4.40
C SER A 727 22.26 28.83 -5.01
N GLU A 728 21.22 29.64 -5.20
CA GLU A 728 20.00 29.28 -5.90
C GLU A 728 19.74 30.33 -6.99
N THR A 729 19.34 29.89 -8.18
CA THR A 729 18.94 30.75 -9.29
C THR A 729 17.50 30.43 -9.67
N ILE A 730 16.67 31.46 -9.74
CA ILE A 730 15.26 31.38 -10.12
C ILE A 730 15.10 31.96 -11.53
N ILE A 731 14.36 31.24 -12.38
CA ILE A 731 14.03 31.66 -13.73
C ILE A 731 12.52 31.57 -13.93
N GLU A 732 11.88 32.73 -13.95
CA GLU A 732 10.43 32.88 -14.15
C GLU A 732 10.03 32.42 -15.56
N PHE A 733 9.06 31.51 -15.66
CA PHE A 733 8.69 30.91 -16.94
C PHE A 733 8.01 31.91 -17.91
N GLU A 734 7.33 32.93 -17.39
CA GLU A 734 6.68 33.98 -18.19
C GLU A 734 7.66 34.88 -18.94
N ASN A 735 8.94 34.87 -18.57
CA ASN A 735 9.99 35.56 -19.33
C ASN A 735 10.44 34.76 -20.57
N ILE A 736 10.04 33.50 -20.68
CA ILE A 736 10.46 32.56 -21.73
C ILE A 736 9.32 32.33 -22.72
N VAL A 737 8.12 32.07 -22.21
CA VAL A 737 6.92 31.85 -23.00
C VAL A 737 5.77 32.73 -22.49
N PRO A 738 4.78 33.09 -23.33
CA PRO A 738 3.73 34.02 -22.92
C PRO A 738 2.99 33.56 -21.66
N ALA A 739 2.85 34.48 -20.70
CA ALA A 739 2.09 34.24 -19.48
C ALA A 739 0.64 33.80 -19.78
N SER A 740 0.15 32.88 -18.96
CA SER A 740 -1.27 32.53 -18.92
C SER A 740 -2.12 33.74 -18.50
N ARG A 741 -3.36 33.77 -18.97
CA ARG A 741 -4.37 34.76 -18.56
C ARG A 741 -5.32 34.22 -17.49
N LEU A 742 -5.07 33.02 -17.00
CA LEU A 742 -5.88 32.39 -15.97
C LEU A 742 -5.73 33.18 -14.65
N PRO A 743 -6.81 33.36 -13.88
CA PRO A 743 -6.85 34.29 -12.75
C PRO A 743 -6.30 33.69 -11.44
N TYR A 744 -5.31 32.80 -11.51
CA TYR A 744 -4.73 32.14 -10.34
C TYR A 744 -3.73 33.05 -9.64
N THR A 745 -3.64 32.96 -8.30
CA THR A 745 -2.80 33.84 -7.48
C THR A 745 -1.68 33.05 -6.80
N ASN A 746 -0.88 33.69 -5.92
CA ASN A 746 0.23 33.08 -5.16
C ASN A 746 1.44 32.57 -5.98
N HIS A 747 1.49 32.87 -7.28
CA HIS A 747 2.67 32.72 -8.14
C HIS A 747 3.70 33.83 -7.85
N SER A 748 4.95 33.66 -8.28
CA SER A 748 5.97 34.72 -8.24
C SER A 748 5.93 35.57 -9.50
N GLY A 749 6.95 36.43 -9.68
CA GLY A 749 7.09 37.24 -10.87
C GLY A 749 5.85 38.07 -11.25
N LEU A 750 5.60 38.13 -12.55
CA LEU A 750 4.47 38.84 -13.16
C LEU A 750 3.38 37.90 -13.67
N GLY A 751 3.61 36.59 -13.64
CA GLY A 751 2.65 35.59 -14.14
C GLY A 751 3.14 34.16 -13.95
N PHE A 752 2.51 33.25 -14.70
CA PHE A 752 2.87 31.83 -14.77
C PHE A 752 2.51 31.29 -16.16
N VAL A 753 2.88 30.06 -16.46
CA VAL A 753 2.72 29.43 -17.77
C VAL A 753 1.87 28.17 -17.68
N GLU A 754 0.87 28.04 -18.56
CA GLU A 754 0.11 26.79 -18.70
C GLU A 754 0.87 25.78 -19.57
N ILE A 755 0.99 24.54 -19.11
CA ILE A 755 1.41 23.39 -19.93
C ILE A 755 0.25 22.39 -20.04
N SER A 756 0.01 21.83 -21.24
CA SER A 756 -0.99 20.78 -21.44
C SER A 756 -0.61 19.87 -22.62
N LYS A 757 -1.53 18.98 -23.04
CA LYS A 757 -1.35 18.20 -24.28
C LYS A 757 -1.34 19.08 -25.54
N ALA A 758 -1.89 20.28 -25.50
CA ALA A 758 -2.04 21.18 -26.64
C ALA A 758 -1.28 22.50 -26.47
N THR A 759 -1.16 23.00 -25.24
CA THR A 759 -0.54 24.28 -24.89
C THR A 759 0.89 24.03 -24.40
N ASN A 760 1.86 24.82 -24.89
CA ASN A 760 3.26 24.79 -24.45
C ASN A 760 3.83 23.36 -24.29
N ARG A 761 3.66 22.53 -25.33
CA ARG A 761 4.16 21.15 -25.37
C ARG A 761 5.69 21.06 -25.26
N SER A 762 6.39 22.14 -25.57
CA SER A 762 7.84 22.26 -25.45
C SER A 762 8.16 23.66 -24.94
N ILE A 763 8.91 23.75 -23.85
CA ILE A 763 9.48 24.98 -23.34
C ILE A 763 11.00 24.86 -23.40
N GLU A 764 11.66 25.85 -24.00
CA GLU A 764 13.11 25.93 -24.09
C GLU A 764 13.62 27.15 -23.34
N CYS A 765 14.48 26.92 -22.35
CA CYS A 765 15.09 27.94 -21.53
C CYS A 765 16.60 27.94 -21.74
N LYS A 766 17.17 29.11 -22.03
CA LYS A 766 18.63 29.30 -21.97
C LYS A 766 18.99 29.86 -20.61
N ILE A 767 19.86 29.15 -19.89
CA ILE A 767 20.31 29.54 -18.57
C ILE A 767 21.82 29.78 -18.62
N ASN A 768 22.26 30.88 -18.04
CA ASN A 768 23.68 31.18 -17.90
C ASN A 768 24.14 30.80 -16.50
N ILE A 769 25.18 29.98 -16.41
CA ILE A 769 25.71 29.48 -15.14
C ILE A 769 27.17 29.92 -15.02
N GLU A 770 27.54 30.49 -13.88
CA GLU A 770 28.90 31.02 -13.67
C GLU A 770 29.98 29.92 -13.65
N GLU A 771 29.68 28.80 -12.99
CA GLU A 771 30.62 27.70 -12.78
C GLU A 771 30.06 26.38 -13.30
N ALA A 772 30.87 25.61 -14.03
CA ALA A 772 30.47 24.27 -14.45
C ALA A 772 30.38 23.35 -13.21
N GLY A 773 29.38 22.49 -13.14
CA GLY A 773 29.19 21.64 -11.97
C GLY A 773 27.93 20.79 -12.01
N ASP A 774 27.66 20.14 -10.89
CA ASP A 774 26.40 19.42 -10.67
C ASP A 774 25.38 20.35 -10.00
N TYR A 775 24.16 20.31 -10.52
CA TYR A 775 23.05 21.13 -10.10
C TYR A 775 21.81 20.29 -9.92
N PHE A 776 20.93 20.73 -9.03
CA PHE A 776 19.55 20.29 -8.99
C PHE A 776 18.68 21.24 -9.80
N ILE A 777 17.77 20.67 -10.59
CA ILE A 777 16.72 21.41 -11.30
C ILE A 777 15.35 20.89 -10.87
N ASP A 778 14.49 21.78 -10.39
CA ASP A 778 13.07 21.54 -10.15
C ASP A 778 12.23 22.74 -10.61
N ALA A 779 10.92 22.57 -10.68
CA ALA A 779 9.99 23.62 -11.07
C ALA A 779 8.93 23.83 -9.98
N ARG A 780 8.63 25.09 -9.67
CA ARG A 780 7.45 25.44 -8.88
C ARG A 780 6.21 25.36 -9.77
N TYR A 781 5.20 24.64 -9.32
CA TYR A 781 4.05 24.27 -10.14
C TYR A 781 2.73 24.27 -9.34
N SER A 782 1.63 24.32 -10.07
CA SER A 782 0.27 24.06 -9.58
C SER A 782 -0.45 23.06 -10.48
N ASN A 783 -1.25 22.18 -9.89
CA ASN A 783 -2.10 21.23 -10.62
C ASN A 783 -3.42 21.02 -9.88
N GLY A 784 -4.42 21.84 -10.23
CA GLY A 784 -5.78 21.76 -9.72
C GLY A 784 -6.68 20.77 -10.46
N SER A 785 -6.13 19.89 -11.30
CA SER A 785 -6.93 19.06 -12.22
C SER A 785 -7.80 18.01 -11.53
N GLY A 786 -7.55 17.69 -10.26
CA GLY A 786 -8.41 16.85 -9.46
C GLY A 786 -7.94 16.65 -8.02
N PRO A 787 -8.57 15.74 -7.26
CA PRO A 787 -8.32 15.56 -5.84
C PRO A 787 -6.89 15.14 -5.51
N TRP A 788 -6.53 15.26 -4.24
CA TRP A 788 -5.18 14.95 -3.76
C TRP A 788 -4.85 13.44 -3.78
N ASN A 789 -5.84 12.57 -3.56
CA ASN A 789 -5.64 11.14 -3.28
C ASN A 789 -6.29 10.19 -4.30
N THR A 790 -6.84 10.71 -5.40
CA THR A 790 -7.53 9.89 -6.40
C THR A 790 -7.40 10.51 -7.80
N ASP A 791 -8.19 10.06 -8.77
CA ASP A 791 -8.09 10.40 -10.18
C ASP A 791 -6.76 9.96 -10.84
N ASN A 792 -6.54 10.36 -12.09
CA ASN A 792 -5.47 9.88 -12.97
C ASN A 792 -4.77 11.02 -13.73
N LYS A 793 -4.69 12.22 -13.15
CA LYS A 793 -4.36 13.48 -13.87
C LYS A 793 -3.02 14.11 -13.47
N CYS A 794 -2.07 13.30 -12.98
CA CYS A 794 -0.70 13.76 -12.77
C CYS A 794 -0.10 14.24 -14.09
N ALA A 795 0.42 15.46 -14.16
CA ALA A 795 1.09 15.95 -15.38
C ALA A 795 2.57 15.53 -15.38
N VAL A 796 3.10 15.21 -16.56
CA VAL A 796 4.46 14.65 -16.71
C VAL A 796 5.15 15.32 -17.88
N ARG A 797 6.40 15.76 -17.72
CA ARG A 797 7.23 16.29 -18.81
C ARG A 797 8.62 15.68 -18.78
N SER A 798 9.19 15.44 -19.95
CA SER A 798 10.59 15.06 -20.10
C SER A 798 11.49 16.27 -19.95
N LEU A 799 12.62 16.11 -19.26
CA LEU A 799 13.65 17.11 -19.09
C LEU A 799 14.85 16.73 -19.94
N ALA A 800 15.39 17.68 -20.69
CA ALA A 800 16.68 17.55 -21.37
C ALA A 800 17.58 18.75 -21.08
N VAL A 801 18.87 18.47 -20.94
CA VAL A 801 19.94 19.46 -20.72
C VAL A 801 20.95 19.32 -21.83
N ASN A 802 21.22 20.40 -22.56
CA ASN A 802 22.15 20.42 -23.69
C ASN A 802 21.89 19.27 -24.70
N PHE A 803 20.61 19.08 -25.04
CA PHE A 803 20.08 18.03 -25.93
C PHE A 803 20.16 16.59 -25.40
N MET A 804 20.63 16.38 -24.18
CA MET A 804 20.68 15.07 -23.54
C MET A 804 19.49 14.88 -22.59
N TYR A 805 18.85 13.70 -22.65
CA TYR A 805 17.76 13.35 -21.74
C TYR A 805 18.26 13.29 -20.29
N ALA A 806 17.55 13.94 -19.38
CA ALA A 806 17.88 14.07 -17.96
C ALA A 806 16.77 13.53 -17.03
N GLY A 807 15.81 12.77 -17.58
CA GLY A 807 14.69 12.19 -16.83
C GLY A 807 13.38 12.94 -17.03
N VAL A 808 12.45 12.76 -16.09
CA VAL A 808 11.14 13.43 -16.10
C VAL A 808 10.96 14.37 -14.91
N LEU A 809 10.23 15.47 -15.14
CA LEU A 809 9.58 16.28 -14.11
C LEU A 809 8.12 15.85 -14.00
N ILE A 810 7.66 15.62 -12.78
CA ILE A 810 6.27 15.25 -12.47
C ILE A 810 5.58 16.37 -11.71
N PHE A 811 4.29 16.52 -11.97
CA PHE A 811 3.44 17.55 -11.42
C PHE A 811 2.15 16.91 -10.88
N PRO A 812 2.22 16.20 -9.73
CA PRO A 812 1.06 15.56 -9.11
C PRO A 812 -0.07 16.55 -8.78
N GLN A 813 -1.30 16.07 -8.75
CA GLN A 813 -2.46 16.86 -8.30
C GLN A 813 -2.23 17.42 -6.89
N ARG A 814 -2.68 18.67 -6.68
CA ARG A 814 -2.54 19.39 -5.41
C ARG A 814 -3.89 19.73 -4.72
N GLY A 815 -5.00 19.41 -5.38
CA GLY A 815 -6.36 19.62 -4.87
C GLY A 815 -7.34 19.91 -6.00
N GLN A 816 -8.57 19.43 -5.88
CA GLN A 816 -9.60 19.63 -6.92
C GLN A 816 -9.89 21.12 -7.09
N ASP A 817 -9.64 21.69 -8.27
CA ASP A 817 -9.82 23.12 -8.60
C ASP A 817 -8.98 24.10 -7.76
N GLU A 818 -7.96 23.62 -7.05
CA GLU A 818 -7.08 24.47 -6.23
C GLU A 818 -5.85 24.92 -7.01
N TRP A 819 -6.10 25.75 -8.03
CA TRP A 819 -5.05 26.18 -8.97
C TRP A 819 -4.12 27.25 -8.41
N SER A 820 -4.43 27.87 -7.27
CA SER A 820 -3.54 28.81 -6.59
C SER A 820 -2.68 28.14 -5.49
N ASP A 821 -2.72 26.80 -5.38
CA ASP A 821 -1.84 26.00 -4.52
C ASP A 821 -0.58 25.58 -5.27
N TRP A 822 0.55 26.16 -4.87
CA TRP A 822 1.85 25.95 -5.52
C TRP A 822 2.78 25.09 -4.67
N GLY A 823 3.46 24.14 -5.30
CA GLY A 823 4.52 23.33 -4.70
C GLY A 823 5.67 23.07 -5.68
N PHE A 824 6.61 22.21 -5.30
CA PHE A 824 7.74 21.86 -6.16
C PHE A 824 7.57 20.49 -6.80
N SER A 825 8.00 20.37 -8.06
CA SER A 825 8.17 19.08 -8.73
C SER A 825 9.28 18.27 -8.06
N ASN A 826 9.46 17.03 -8.51
CA ASN A 826 10.69 16.31 -8.20
C ASN A 826 11.91 17.07 -8.73
N SER A 827 13.05 16.86 -8.05
CA SER A 827 14.31 17.46 -8.43
C SER A 827 15.16 16.49 -9.26
N ARG A 828 15.85 17.01 -10.28
CA ARG A 828 16.76 16.24 -11.13
C ARG A 828 18.19 16.75 -10.97
N ARG A 829 19.10 15.83 -10.65
CA ARG A 829 20.54 16.09 -10.70
C ARG A 829 20.97 16.15 -12.15
N VAL A 830 21.61 17.25 -12.55
CA VAL A 830 22.10 17.49 -13.91
C VAL A 830 23.50 18.09 -13.87
N LYS A 831 24.25 17.92 -14.95
CA LYS A 831 25.54 18.58 -15.14
C LYS A 831 25.35 19.79 -16.05
N LEU A 832 25.78 20.96 -15.59
CA LEU A 832 25.73 22.22 -16.34
C LEU A 832 27.16 22.70 -16.65
N ASN A 833 27.33 23.32 -17.82
CA ASN A 833 28.56 23.96 -18.24
C ASN A 833 28.62 25.39 -17.70
N ALA A 834 29.83 25.96 -17.58
CA ALA A 834 29.96 27.41 -17.42
C ALA A 834 29.48 28.13 -18.69
N GLY A 835 28.80 29.25 -18.53
CA GLY A 835 28.12 29.98 -19.60
C GLY A 835 26.74 29.41 -19.91
N ASP A 836 26.38 29.45 -21.20
CA ASP A 836 25.02 29.12 -21.64
C ASP A 836 24.75 27.62 -21.66
N ASN A 837 23.62 27.23 -21.08
CA ASN A 837 23.07 25.87 -21.12
C ASN A 837 21.64 25.93 -21.66
N LEU A 838 21.26 24.93 -22.44
CA LEU A 838 19.90 24.78 -22.94
C LEU A 838 19.13 23.76 -22.08
N ILE A 839 18.07 24.21 -21.44
CA ILE A 839 17.10 23.39 -20.73
C ILE A 839 15.85 23.25 -21.59
N ARG A 840 15.38 22.02 -21.79
CA ARG A 840 14.16 21.74 -22.54
C ARG A 840 13.21 20.88 -21.71
N ILE A 841 11.96 21.32 -21.60
CA ILE A 841 10.86 20.61 -20.94
C ILE A 841 9.82 20.25 -22.00
N THR A 842 9.61 18.96 -22.29
CA THR A 842 8.75 18.49 -23.39
C THR A 842 7.68 17.49 -22.98
N PHE A 843 6.57 17.48 -23.71
CA PHE A 843 5.55 16.44 -23.63
C PHE A 843 5.74 15.39 -24.72
N GLU A 844 6.34 14.26 -24.32
CA GLU A 844 6.67 13.10 -25.16
C GLU A 844 5.60 11.99 -25.07
N ASP A 845 5.66 11.01 -25.96
CA ASP A 845 4.68 9.91 -26.03
C ASP A 845 4.60 9.07 -24.74
N TRP A 846 5.74 8.90 -24.04
CA TRP A 846 5.80 8.19 -22.76
C TRP A 846 5.43 9.07 -21.56
N ASN A 847 5.04 10.33 -21.76
CA ASN A 847 4.57 11.22 -20.68
C ASN A 847 3.05 11.20 -20.50
N HIS A 848 2.34 10.41 -21.29
CA HIS A 848 0.89 10.27 -21.14
C HIS A 848 0.51 9.51 -19.87
N ASN A 849 -0.17 10.20 -18.96
CA ASN A 849 -0.80 9.60 -17.78
C ASN A 849 -2.03 8.73 -18.14
N MET A 850 -2.64 8.15 -17.12
CA MET A 850 -3.73 7.18 -17.29
C MET A 850 -5.08 7.82 -17.62
N ASN A 851 -5.28 9.11 -17.34
CA ASN A 851 -6.49 9.82 -17.74
C ASN A 851 -6.62 9.93 -19.26
N GLY A 852 -5.49 10.02 -19.97
CA GLY A 852 -5.47 10.09 -21.43
C GLY A 852 -5.83 11.45 -22.01
N GLU A 853 -6.64 12.27 -21.33
CA GLU A 853 -7.08 13.59 -21.82
C GLU A 853 -6.49 14.78 -21.07
N VAL A 854 -6.35 14.70 -19.75
CA VAL A 854 -5.85 15.79 -18.91
C VAL A 854 -4.41 15.48 -18.52
N ASN A 855 -3.49 16.37 -18.91
CA ASN A 855 -2.07 16.35 -18.51
C ASN A 855 -1.58 17.79 -18.34
N THR A 856 -2.36 18.54 -17.57
CA THR A 856 -2.25 20.00 -17.42
C THR A 856 -1.61 20.36 -16.09
N ALA A 857 -0.72 21.34 -16.11
CA ALA A 857 -0.18 21.99 -14.92
C ALA A 857 0.16 23.45 -15.25
N MET A 858 0.30 24.26 -14.20
CA MET A 858 0.81 25.63 -14.29
C MET A 858 2.25 25.63 -13.77
N LEU A 859 3.15 26.28 -14.50
CA LEU A 859 4.55 26.44 -14.11
C LEU A 859 4.83 27.90 -13.75
N ASP A 860 5.38 28.12 -12.57
CA ASP A 860 5.72 29.44 -12.04
C ASP A 860 7.16 29.80 -12.44
N TYR A 861 8.13 29.15 -11.81
CA TYR A 861 9.55 29.27 -12.15
C TYR A 861 10.28 27.94 -12.15
N LEU A 862 11.42 27.95 -12.85
CA LEU A 862 12.47 26.93 -12.75
C LEU A 862 13.47 27.35 -11.68
N ARG A 863 13.83 26.42 -10.79
CA ARG A 863 14.86 26.62 -9.77
C ARG A 863 16.08 25.78 -10.09
N VAL A 864 17.25 26.41 -10.03
CA VAL A 864 18.56 25.80 -10.27
C VAL A 864 19.40 25.95 -9.01
N ILE A 865 19.72 24.84 -8.35
CA ILE A 865 20.42 24.82 -7.06
C ILE A 865 21.80 24.20 -7.27
N ARG A 866 22.85 24.92 -6.89
CA ARG A 866 24.23 24.42 -7.00
C ARG A 866 24.50 23.36 -5.93
N ILE A 867 25.09 22.24 -6.32
CA ILE A 867 25.45 21.15 -5.41
C ILE A 867 26.89 21.31 -4.89
N GLU A 868 27.84 21.42 -5.82
CA GLU A 868 29.29 21.58 -5.57
C GLU A 868 29.88 22.77 -6.31
#